data_AF-A0A8J1ZVU2-F1
#
_entry.id   AF-A0A8J1ZVU2-F1
#
_cell.length_a   1.000
_cell.length_b   1.000
_cell.length_c   1.000
_cell.angle_alpha   90.00
_cell.angle_beta   90.00
_cell.angle_gamma   90.00
#
_symmetry.space_group_name_H-M   'P 1'
#
loop_
_entity.id
_entity.type
_entity.pdbx_description
1 polymer ?
#
loop_
_entity_poly.entity_id
_entity_poly.type
_entity_poly.pdbx_seq_one_letter_code
_entity_poly.pdbx_strand_id
1 'polypeptide(L)'
;MASTGFRNASASRALLRCTNQGHVAGSQRAFASAAPSKGGTGPDLRVLEKRAAAAKAELATLAQAFARYDGDGTGGLNITQLKEALKSLELPTEEVEVATLFKKLDANNDGTIDLSEWLDNMPKGTKVRMLSKEQSLHGRYVQFSMPEVKINYTQTDEAPALATFSLLPILRAYCRHGNVKIMKRDISVASRIISGFPDYLAPDQRVEDELSLLGDLAKTPAANIIKLPNVSASVPQLLSAIAELQEKGYDVPDYPAAPTNEAEKDIKERYAKVLGSAVNPVLREGNSDRRVARPVKEYAQSNPHKIGSWTPDSKSHVYHMQDGDFFSSEQSWVNGDDRASVKIVFHPADGGEEIVLKSKTPVLPKEVLDASRMSVKKLCAMFEESLATCDPDTVQRQVSDPIMFGHAVKVYYKSVFEKYGALFDELGVNVNNGLGDVYAKIEGHAKQAEIEAAIQAVYKERPEMAYVNSHKGITNLHVPSDVIVDASMAAAVRDSGRMWNKDDKLVDSRFVVPDRCYAGIYQAIVDDCKENGALDVRTVGATANVGLMAAKAEEYGSHDKTFEIPADGKVVVSLRKAPHTQVFEHEVEKGDIWRMCQTKDDPIIDWVKLAVNRARESGSAAIFWLDEKRAHDAQIIKKVTEYLKMHNTEGLDISILPPADAMKATLKRARSGQDTISVTGNVLRDYLTDLFPILELGTSAKMLSIVPLLAGGGMFETGAGGSAPKHVEQFLKEGHLRWDSLGEFLAMAVSMEDLGNKTENSDAIVLANTLNTAVGKLLTLNKSPKRQVMQLDNRGSHFYIALYWAEALAKQNDSAHLRDRFVSVHAQLAENEAKILGEMIAAEGKQTNIGGYWQPDPFLVSQAMRPSPTFNSIIDATLAASGF
;
A
#
# COMPACT_ATOMS: atom_id res chain seq x y z
N MET A 1 -55.98 -25.36 24.84
CA MET A 1 -56.00 -26.83 24.71
C MET A 1 -54.56 -27.28 24.98
N ALA A 2 -54.25 -28.02 26.04
CA ALA A 2 -54.66 -29.40 26.36
C ALA A 2 -53.98 -30.41 25.39
N SER A 3 -53.26 -31.45 25.84
CA SER A 3 -53.03 -31.94 27.22
C SER A 3 -51.86 -32.94 27.35
N THR A 4 -51.40 -33.18 28.59
CA THR A 4 -50.83 -34.45 29.16
C THR A 4 -49.59 -35.13 28.52
N GLY A 5 -48.67 -35.77 29.28
CA GLY A 5 -48.49 -35.87 30.74
C GLY A 5 -47.90 -37.22 31.23
N PHE A 6 -47.51 -37.27 32.53
CA PHE A 6 -47.18 -38.47 33.34
C PHE A 6 -45.86 -39.26 33.03
N ARG A 7 -45.21 -39.99 33.97
CA ARG A 7 -44.94 -39.80 35.44
C ARG A 7 -44.03 -40.94 35.96
N ASN A 8 -43.28 -40.68 37.05
CA ASN A 8 -42.82 -41.64 38.09
C ASN A 8 -41.84 -42.80 37.71
N ALA A 9 -41.13 -43.48 38.63
CA ALA A 9 -40.52 -43.13 39.94
C ALA A 9 -39.66 -44.31 40.52
N SER A 10 -38.79 -44.02 41.50
CA SER A 10 -38.29 -44.94 42.58
C SER A 10 -37.32 -46.11 42.24
N ALA A 11 -36.52 -46.70 43.15
CA ALA A 11 -35.86 -46.22 44.39
C ALA A 11 -34.85 -47.25 45.00
N SER A 12 -34.03 -46.81 45.97
CA SER A 12 -33.55 -47.52 47.19
C SER A 12 -32.34 -48.49 47.22
N ARG A 13 -31.42 -48.19 48.18
CA ARG A 13 -30.62 -49.09 49.07
C ARG A 13 -29.46 -49.92 48.45
N ALA A 14 -28.43 -50.43 49.17
CA ALA A 14 -27.72 -50.15 50.46
C ALA A 14 -26.51 -51.18 50.59
N LEU A 15 -25.66 -51.37 51.62
CA LEU A 15 -25.33 -50.82 52.97
C LEU A 15 -23.92 -51.38 53.42
N LEU A 16 -23.46 -51.10 54.67
CA LEU A 16 -22.19 -51.51 55.37
C LEU A 16 -20.87 -50.87 54.84
N ARG A 17 -19.88 -50.40 55.63
CA ARG A 17 -19.21 -50.76 56.94
C ARG A 17 -18.14 -51.86 56.78
N CYS A 18 -16.92 -51.83 57.38
CA CYS A 18 -16.12 -50.90 58.21
C CYS A 18 -14.63 -51.42 58.24
N THR A 19 -13.55 -50.85 58.83
CA THR A 19 -13.27 -49.72 59.77
C THR A 19 -11.78 -49.25 59.67
N ASN A 20 -11.40 -48.19 60.42
CA ASN A 20 -10.13 -47.87 61.14
C ASN A 20 -8.84 -48.73 60.95
N GLN A 21 -7.60 -48.21 61.06
CA GLN A 21 -7.11 -46.89 61.54
C GLN A 21 -5.68 -46.57 61.02
N GLY A 22 -5.32 -45.28 60.89
CA GLY A 22 -3.94 -44.81 60.63
C GLY A 22 -3.87 -43.33 60.22
N HIS A 23 -2.94 -42.55 60.77
CA HIS A 23 -2.62 -41.16 60.36
C HIS A 23 -1.49 -41.18 59.30
N VAL A 24 -1.19 -40.14 58.49
CA VAL A 24 -1.25 -38.68 58.68
C VAL A 24 -1.73 -37.97 57.39
N ALA A 25 -2.27 -36.75 57.50
CA ALA A 25 -2.72 -35.90 56.38
C ALA A 25 -1.70 -34.80 56.00
N GLY A 26 -1.69 -34.22 54.80
CA GLY A 26 -2.47 -34.54 53.57
C GLY A 26 -2.90 -33.29 52.79
N SER A 27 -3.03 -33.39 51.45
CA SER A 27 -3.70 -32.38 50.61
C SER A 27 -3.90 -32.85 49.16
N GLN A 28 -5.01 -33.56 48.89
CA GLN A 28 -5.56 -33.68 47.53
C GLN A 28 -7.09 -33.61 47.56
N ARG A 29 -7.67 -32.80 46.67
CA ARG A 29 -9.05 -32.97 46.18
C ARG A 29 -9.12 -32.56 44.72
N ALA A 30 -9.40 -33.53 43.86
CA ALA A 30 -9.87 -33.29 42.51
C ALA A 30 -11.41 -33.12 42.49
N PHE A 31 -11.85 -32.40 41.47
CA PHE A 31 -13.19 -32.32 40.88
C PHE A 31 -14.31 -33.25 41.38
N ALA A 32 -15.47 -32.62 41.64
CA ALA A 32 -16.79 -33.15 41.29
C ALA A 32 -17.59 -32.02 40.60
N SER A 33 -18.51 -32.35 39.69
CA SER A 33 -19.01 -31.43 38.65
C SER A 33 -20.37 -30.77 38.92
N ALA A 34 -20.63 -29.67 38.22
CA ALA A 34 -21.95 -29.06 38.02
C ALA A 34 -22.28 -28.99 36.51
N ALA A 35 -23.57 -28.84 36.17
CA ALA A 35 -24.13 -29.10 34.84
C ALA A 35 -24.00 -27.92 33.83
N PRO A 36 -24.13 -28.18 32.50
CA PRO A 36 -23.78 -27.20 31.47
C PRO A 36 -24.91 -26.23 31.07
N SER A 37 -24.53 -25.07 30.54
CA SER A 37 -25.41 -24.16 29.78
C SER A 37 -24.71 -23.70 28.48
N LYS A 38 -25.49 -23.16 27.53
CA LYS A 38 -25.07 -22.96 26.12
C LYS A 38 -24.73 -21.51 25.82
N GLY A 39 -23.72 -21.26 24.97
CA GLY A 39 -23.54 -19.96 24.30
C GLY A 39 -22.09 -19.59 23.96
N GLY A 40 -21.55 -20.12 22.86
CA GLY A 40 -20.23 -19.70 22.36
C GLY A 40 -19.70 -20.62 21.25
N THR A 41 -19.45 -20.08 20.07
CA THR A 41 -18.88 -20.82 18.93
C THR A 41 -17.37 -20.90 19.04
N GLY A 42 -16.87 -21.80 19.89
CA GLY A 42 -15.51 -22.32 19.75
C GLY A 42 -15.35 -23.16 18.47
N PRO A 43 -14.12 -23.50 18.05
CA PRO A 43 -13.90 -24.36 16.89
C PRO A 43 -14.55 -25.73 17.10
N ASP A 44 -15.21 -26.25 16.06
CA ASP A 44 -15.91 -27.54 16.09
C ASP A 44 -14.98 -28.67 16.58
N LEU A 45 -15.44 -29.43 17.59
CA LEU A 45 -14.72 -30.59 18.11
C LEU A 45 -14.40 -31.61 17.00
N ARG A 46 -15.27 -31.76 15.98
CA ARG A 46 -15.00 -32.64 14.83
C ARG A 46 -13.86 -32.14 13.94
N VAL A 47 -13.60 -30.83 13.93
CA VAL A 47 -12.45 -30.22 13.24
C VAL A 47 -11.18 -30.39 14.09
N LEU A 48 -11.27 -30.29 15.41
CA LEU A 48 -10.16 -30.60 16.32
C LEU A 48 -9.78 -32.09 16.26
N GLU A 49 -10.75 -33.01 16.28
CA GLU A 49 -10.54 -34.44 16.10
C GLU A 49 -9.95 -34.78 14.74
N LYS A 50 -10.45 -34.17 13.64
CA LYS A 50 -9.84 -34.32 12.31
C LYS A 50 -8.41 -33.81 12.25
N ARG A 51 -8.10 -32.67 12.88
CA ARG A 51 -6.73 -32.13 12.95
C ARG A 51 -5.81 -33.02 13.77
N ALA A 52 -6.27 -33.54 14.91
CA ALA A 52 -5.51 -34.49 15.72
C ALA A 52 -5.28 -35.82 15.00
N ALA A 53 -6.27 -36.33 14.26
CA ALA A 53 -6.14 -37.53 13.43
C ALA A 53 -5.18 -37.33 12.25
N ALA A 54 -5.24 -36.17 11.58
CA ALA A 54 -4.31 -35.81 10.51
C ALA A 54 -2.87 -35.69 11.03
N ALA A 55 -2.65 -34.92 12.10
CA ALA A 55 -1.33 -34.76 12.70
C ALA A 55 -0.76 -36.09 13.20
N LYS A 56 -1.59 -36.98 13.77
CA LYS A 56 -1.18 -38.33 14.17
C LYS A 56 -0.85 -39.24 12.97
N ALA A 57 -1.51 -39.06 11.83
CA ALA A 57 -1.19 -39.76 10.59
C ALA A 57 0.12 -39.24 9.96
N GLU A 58 0.37 -37.93 10.00
CA GLU A 58 1.64 -37.33 9.58
C GLU A 58 2.79 -37.80 10.49
N LEU A 59 2.63 -37.76 11.82
CA LEU A 59 3.61 -38.29 12.78
C LEU A 59 3.90 -39.78 12.56
N ALA A 60 2.87 -40.60 12.30
CA ALA A 60 3.02 -42.02 11.99
C ALA A 60 3.71 -42.25 10.63
N THR A 61 3.55 -41.33 9.68
CA THR A 61 4.24 -41.39 8.36
C THR A 61 5.71 -41.00 8.49
N LEU A 62 6.01 -39.96 9.28
CA LEU A 62 7.37 -39.54 9.61
C LEU A 62 8.12 -40.64 10.38
N ALA A 63 7.50 -41.22 11.41
CA ALA A 63 8.08 -42.35 12.15
C ALA A 63 8.30 -43.59 11.26
N GLN A 64 7.42 -43.87 10.29
CA GLN A 64 7.62 -44.95 9.31
C GLN A 64 8.71 -44.65 8.27
N ALA A 65 8.97 -43.37 7.96
CA ALA A 65 10.09 -42.97 7.12
C ALA A 65 11.42 -43.11 7.86
N PHE A 66 11.49 -42.69 9.13
CA PHE A 66 12.65 -42.85 10.01
C PHE A 66 12.96 -44.33 10.28
N ALA A 67 11.97 -45.11 10.72
CA ALA A 67 12.09 -46.55 11.01
C ALA A 67 12.35 -47.45 9.78
N ARG A 68 12.47 -46.87 8.58
CA ARG A 68 12.96 -47.57 7.38
C ARG A 68 14.49 -47.52 7.25
N TYR A 69 15.12 -46.49 7.82
CA TYR A 69 16.56 -46.26 7.76
C TYR A 69 17.26 -46.66 9.06
N ASP A 70 16.53 -46.70 10.17
CA ASP A 70 16.89 -47.40 11.41
C ASP A 70 16.85 -48.92 11.17
N GLY A 71 17.84 -49.41 10.43
CA GLY A 71 17.92 -50.80 9.96
C GLY A 71 18.30 -51.82 11.05
N ASP A 72 18.75 -51.36 12.22
CA ASP A 72 19.02 -52.19 13.41
C ASP A 72 17.94 -52.05 14.50
N GLY A 73 17.00 -51.11 14.37
CA GLY A 73 15.88 -50.92 15.29
C GLY A 73 16.30 -50.28 16.61
N THR A 74 17.33 -49.45 16.58
CA THR A 74 17.95 -48.81 17.75
C THR A 74 17.25 -47.53 18.18
N GLY A 75 16.42 -46.93 17.33
CA GLY A 75 15.70 -45.67 17.57
C GLY A 75 16.48 -44.41 17.19
N GLY A 76 17.71 -44.54 16.69
CA GLY A 76 18.57 -43.44 16.25
C GLY A 76 19.35 -43.80 15.00
N LEU A 77 19.48 -42.88 14.03
CA LEU A 77 20.20 -43.15 12.79
C LEU A 77 21.70 -42.91 12.98
N ASN A 78 22.52 -43.94 12.78
CA ASN A 78 23.97 -43.80 12.74
C ASN A 78 24.47 -43.26 11.37
N ILE A 79 25.72 -42.80 11.31
CA ILE A 79 26.31 -42.18 10.09
C ILE A 79 26.32 -43.11 8.86
N THR A 80 26.28 -44.43 9.04
CA THR A 80 26.18 -45.39 7.92
C THR A 80 24.75 -45.47 7.40
N GLN A 81 23.78 -45.57 8.31
CA GLN A 81 22.35 -45.52 7.97
C GLN A 81 21.96 -44.19 7.30
N LEU A 82 22.51 -43.05 7.74
CA LEU A 82 22.30 -41.76 7.06
C LEU A 82 22.87 -41.77 5.62
N LYS A 83 24.06 -42.34 5.40
CA LYS A 83 24.64 -42.48 4.05
C LYS A 83 23.77 -43.37 3.14
N GLU A 84 23.26 -44.48 3.67
CA GLU A 84 22.36 -45.37 2.92
C GLU A 84 21.00 -44.72 2.65
N ALA A 85 20.48 -43.92 3.60
CA ALA A 85 19.27 -43.13 3.41
C ALA A 85 19.43 -42.13 2.27
N LEU A 86 20.46 -41.27 2.32
CA LEU A 86 20.76 -40.29 1.27
C LEU A 86 20.93 -40.95 -0.09
N LYS A 87 21.68 -42.05 -0.16
CA LYS A 87 21.88 -42.82 -1.40
C LYS A 87 20.59 -43.44 -1.94
N SER A 88 19.66 -43.86 -1.07
CA SER A 88 18.34 -44.40 -1.46
C SER A 88 17.36 -43.33 -1.97
N LEU A 89 17.64 -42.07 -1.68
CA LEU A 89 16.87 -40.89 -2.09
C LEU A 89 17.42 -40.24 -3.37
N GLU A 90 18.39 -40.89 -4.03
CA GLU A 90 19.07 -40.40 -5.25
C GLU A 90 19.78 -39.04 -5.07
N LEU A 91 20.09 -38.66 -3.82
CA LEU A 91 20.85 -37.45 -3.50
C LEU A 91 22.36 -37.69 -3.71
N PRO A 92 23.12 -36.70 -4.24
CA PRO A 92 24.54 -36.87 -4.55
C PRO A 92 25.41 -36.96 -3.28
N THR A 93 25.65 -38.19 -2.83
CA THR A 93 26.50 -38.49 -1.65
C THR A 93 28.00 -38.18 -1.84
N GLU A 94 28.40 -37.72 -3.03
CA GLU A 94 29.77 -37.29 -3.35
C GLU A 94 29.96 -35.77 -3.23
N GLU A 95 28.87 -34.98 -3.19
CA GLU A 95 28.90 -33.51 -3.04
C GLU A 95 28.60 -33.05 -1.60
N VAL A 96 28.00 -33.91 -0.78
CA VAL A 96 27.69 -33.63 0.63
C VAL A 96 28.69 -34.35 1.53
N GLU A 97 29.46 -33.61 2.34
CA GLU A 97 30.20 -34.20 3.46
C GLU A 97 29.21 -34.77 4.49
N VAL A 98 28.86 -36.06 4.36
CA VAL A 98 27.86 -36.68 5.23
C VAL A 98 28.31 -36.70 6.70
N ALA A 99 29.61 -36.61 7.01
CA ALA A 99 30.09 -36.40 8.38
C ALA A 99 29.75 -35.01 8.94
N THR A 100 29.82 -33.97 8.11
CA THR A 100 29.49 -32.58 8.47
C THR A 100 27.99 -32.36 8.55
N LEU A 101 27.21 -33.04 7.68
CA LEU A 101 25.75 -33.11 7.82
C LEU A 101 25.33 -33.88 9.08
N PHE A 102 25.94 -35.05 9.33
CA PHE A 102 25.64 -35.88 10.51
C PHE A 102 25.85 -35.09 11.79
N LYS A 103 27.02 -34.44 11.96
CA LYS A 103 27.36 -33.59 13.10
C LYS A 103 26.47 -32.34 13.27
N LYS A 104 25.69 -31.96 12.25
CA LYS A 104 24.69 -30.89 12.35
C LYS A 104 23.33 -31.40 12.84
N LEU A 105 23.01 -32.67 12.57
CA LEU A 105 21.74 -33.30 12.92
C LEU A 105 21.80 -33.99 14.29
N ASP A 106 22.93 -34.64 14.59
CA ASP A 106 23.31 -35.15 15.92
C ASP A 106 23.58 -33.93 16.84
N ALA A 107 22.51 -33.43 17.45
CA ALA A 107 22.53 -32.19 18.21
C ALA A 107 23.04 -32.43 19.64
N ASN A 108 22.78 -33.62 20.17
CA ASN A 108 23.21 -34.04 21.51
C ASN A 108 24.67 -34.57 21.54
N ASN A 109 25.23 -34.97 20.38
CA ASN A 109 26.57 -35.53 20.17
C ASN A 109 26.77 -36.97 20.74
N ASP A 110 25.73 -37.81 20.73
CA ASP A 110 25.80 -39.24 21.13
C ASP A 110 26.29 -40.19 20.02
N GLY A 111 26.33 -39.74 18.76
CA GLY A 111 26.74 -40.55 17.62
C GLY A 111 25.59 -41.23 16.85
N THR A 112 24.34 -40.91 17.20
CA THR A 112 23.12 -41.18 16.43
C THR A 112 22.35 -39.89 16.14
N ILE A 113 21.31 -39.96 15.31
CA ILE A 113 20.34 -38.88 15.12
C ILE A 113 18.98 -39.45 15.52
N ASP A 114 18.41 -38.99 16.63
CA ASP A 114 17.12 -39.49 17.11
C ASP A 114 15.92 -38.93 16.32
N LEU A 115 14.71 -39.44 16.59
CA LEU A 115 13.50 -39.00 15.89
C LEU A 115 13.10 -37.55 16.23
N SER A 116 13.44 -37.03 17.41
CA SER A 116 13.25 -35.60 17.73
C SER A 116 14.26 -34.77 16.95
N GLU A 117 15.55 -35.10 17.02
CA GLU A 117 16.62 -34.37 16.33
C GLU A 117 16.40 -34.30 14.81
N TRP A 118 15.94 -35.40 14.21
CA TRP A 118 15.51 -35.47 12.81
C TRP A 118 14.33 -34.52 12.51
N LEU A 119 13.35 -34.41 13.40
CA LEU A 119 12.16 -33.57 13.23
C LEU A 119 12.44 -32.09 13.51
N ASP A 120 13.22 -31.80 14.55
CA ASP A 120 13.59 -30.44 14.96
C ASP A 120 14.52 -29.76 13.95
N ASN A 121 15.29 -30.53 13.17
CA ASN A 121 16.09 -30.06 12.05
C ASN A 121 15.37 -30.08 10.68
N MET A 122 14.10 -30.53 10.58
CA MET A 122 13.36 -30.47 9.32
C MET A 122 12.85 -29.05 9.00
N PRO A 123 12.92 -28.59 7.73
CA PRO A 123 12.37 -27.29 7.35
C PRO A 123 10.89 -27.17 7.70
N LYS A 124 10.52 -26.09 8.41
CA LYS A 124 9.19 -25.89 9.00
C LYS A 124 8.09 -25.97 7.93
N GLY A 125 7.15 -26.90 8.13
CA GLY A 125 6.03 -27.14 7.21
C GLY A 125 6.34 -28.08 6.03
N THR A 126 7.47 -28.79 6.05
CA THR A 126 7.75 -29.90 5.12
C THR A 126 6.61 -30.92 5.11
N LYS A 127 6.09 -31.22 3.92
CA LYS A 127 5.03 -32.22 3.73
C LYS A 127 5.63 -33.55 3.29
N VAL A 128 5.02 -34.64 3.77
CA VAL A 128 5.48 -36.01 3.56
C VAL A 128 4.37 -36.80 2.88
N ARG A 129 4.63 -37.36 1.70
CA ARG A 129 3.66 -38.15 0.94
C ARG A 129 4.19 -39.55 0.64
N MET A 130 3.41 -40.57 1.02
CA MET A 130 3.62 -41.94 0.55
C MET A 130 3.20 -42.07 -0.92
N LEU A 131 4.12 -42.52 -1.77
CA LEU A 131 3.82 -42.93 -3.14
C LEU A 131 3.36 -44.39 -3.17
N SER A 132 2.33 -44.68 -3.98
CA SER A 132 1.82 -46.03 -4.16
C SER A 132 2.77 -46.89 -5.01
N LYS A 133 2.58 -48.21 -4.98
CA LYS A 133 3.39 -49.18 -5.74
C LYS A 133 3.25 -49.03 -7.27
N GLU A 134 2.25 -48.29 -7.74
CA GLU A 134 1.98 -47.98 -9.15
C GLU A 134 2.62 -46.66 -9.60
N GLN A 135 3.13 -45.86 -8.64
CA GLN A 135 3.73 -44.54 -8.86
C GLN A 135 5.27 -44.54 -8.71
N SER A 136 5.89 -45.72 -8.64
CA SER A 136 7.34 -45.89 -8.63
C SER A 136 7.73 -47.26 -9.19
N LEU A 137 8.81 -47.28 -9.98
CA LEU A 137 9.38 -48.48 -10.58
C LEU A 137 9.98 -49.47 -9.55
N HIS A 138 10.27 -49.02 -8.32
CA HIS A 138 11.06 -49.78 -7.34
C HIS A 138 10.41 -49.93 -5.94
N GLY A 139 9.16 -49.51 -5.74
CA GLY A 139 8.39 -49.83 -4.53
C GLY A 139 7.65 -48.64 -3.91
N ARG A 140 7.39 -48.68 -2.60
CA ARG A 140 6.86 -47.50 -1.89
C ARG A 140 7.99 -46.51 -1.64
N TYR A 141 7.81 -45.27 -2.04
CA TYR A 141 8.74 -44.17 -1.74
C TYR A 141 8.06 -43.11 -0.87
N VAL A 142 8.86 -42.37 -0.12
CA VAL A 142 8.44 -41.19 0.64
C VAL A 142 8.87 -39.97 -0.15
N GLN A 143 7.92 -39.21 -0.68
CA GLN A 143 8.19 -37.92 -1.29
C GLN A 143 8.13 -36.85 -0.20
N PHE A 144 9.26 -36.21 0.08
CA PHE A 144 9.32 -34.97 0.83
C PHE A 144 9.08 -33.81 -0.13
N SER A 145 8.26 -32.84 0.26
CA SER A 145 8.11 -31.57 -0.44
C SER A 145 8.14 -30.43 0.57
N MET A 146 9.09 -29.51 0.43
CA MET A 146 9.04 -28.23 1.14
C MET A 146 7.72 -27.51 0.82
N PRO A 147 7.17 -26.70 1.72
CA PRO A 147 6.02 -25.88 1.41
C PRO A 147 6.40 -24.89 0.30
N GLU A 148 5.64 -24.87 -0.80
CA GLU A 148 5.80 -23.83 -1.84
C GLU A 148 5.53 -22.47 -1.21
N VAL A 149 6.54 -21.61 -1.15
CA VAL A 149 6.39 -20.24 -0.63
C VAL A 149 5.77 -19.36 -1.73
N LYS A 150 4.77 -18.54 -1.39
CA LYS A 150 3.86 -17.93 -2.36
C LYS A 150 3.96 -16.41 -2.38
N ILE A 151 4.13 -15.85 -3.57
CA ILE A 151 3.95 -14.43 -3.86
C ILE A 151 2.60 -14.26 -4.56
N ASN A 152 1.77 -13.32 -4.11
CA ASN A 152 0.48 -12.99 -4.72
C ASN A 152 0.66 -11.71 -5.55
N TYR A 153 0.73 -11.86 -6.87
CA TYR A 153 1.00 -10.79 -7.82
C TYR A 153 -0.32 -10.27 -8.39
N THR A 154 -0.60 -8.99 -8.16
CA THR A 154 -1.86 -8.37 -8.59
C THR A 154 -1.89 -8.13 -10.09
N GLN A 155 -2.91 -8.66 -10.75
CA GLN A 155 -3.38 -8.19 -12.04
C GLN A 155 -4.27 -6.97 -11.79
N THR A 156 -3.95 -5.87 -12.46
CA THR A 156 -4.64 -4.58 -12.32
C THR A 156 -5.13 -4.11 -13.69
N ASP A 157 -5.14 -2.81 -13.93
CA ASP A 157 -5.74 -2.11 -15.08
C ASP A 157 -4.67 -1.48 -16.00
N GLU A 158 -5.07 -1.12 -17.21
CA GLU A 158 -4.31 -0.23 -18.12
C GLU A 158 -2.83 -0.65 -18.37
N ALA A 159 -1.85 0.25 -18.15
CA ALA A 159 -0.45 0.01 -18.48
C ALA A 159 0.27 -1.06 -17.63
N PRO A 160 0.16 -1.09 -16.29
CA PRO A 160 0.70 -2.19 -15.48
C PRO A 160 0.01 -3.53 -15.79
N ALA A 161 -1.27 -3.52 -16.19
CA ALA A 161 -1.94 -4.73 -16.67
C ALA A 161 -1.25 -5.29 -17.92
N LEU A 162 -0.97 -4.46 -18.92
CA LEU A 162 -0.22 -4.86 -20.13
C LEU A 162 1.18 -5.36 -19.76
N ALA A 163 1.94 -4.61 -18.95
CA ALA A 163 3.28 -5.00 -18.51
C ALA A 163 3.31 -6.37 -17.82
N THR A 164 2.29 -6.69 -17.00
CA THR A 164 2.13 -7.99 -16.33
C THR A 164 2.13 -9.17 -17.31
N PHE A 165 1.51 -9.07 -18.49
CA PHE A 165 1.51 -10.15 -19.50
C PHE A 165 2.91 -10.41 -20.11
N SER A 166 3.82 -9.45 -20.02
CA SER A 166 5.21 -9.57 -20.47
C SER A 166 6.15 -10.02 -19.35
N LEU A 167 6.01 -9.45 -18.13
CA LEU A 167 6.92 -9.68 -17.02
C LEU A 167 6.61 -10.95 -16.21
N LEU A 168 5.33 -11.25 -15.95
CA LEU A 168 4.94 -12.38 -15.08
C LEU A 168 5.43 -13.76 -15.57
N PRO A 169 5.51 -14.07 -16.88
CA PRO A 169 6.17 -15.29 -17.36
C PRO A 169 7.65 -15.37 -16.98
N ILE A 170 8.39 -14.27 -17.08
CA ILE A 170 9.82 -14.20 -16.72
C ILE A 170 9.99 -14.43 -15.22
N LEU A 171 9.24 -13.68 -14.39
CA LEU A 171 9.30 -13.83 -12.94
C LEU A 171 8.98 -15.28 -12.52
N ARG A 172 7.97 -15.91 -13.14
CA ARG A 172 7.65 -17.33 -12.89
C ARG A 172 8.77 -18.27 -13.31
N ALA A 173 9.35 -18.10 -14.49
CA ALA A 173 10.44 -18.92 -14.99
C ALA A 173 11.68 -18.85 -14.09
N TYR A 174 11.95 -17.69 -13.46
CA TYR A 174 13.13 -17.49 -12.62
C TYR A 174 12.87 -17.93 -11.17
N CYS A 175 11.82 -17.39 -10.54
CA CYS A 175 11.51 -17.64 -9.12
C CYS A 175 11.21 -19.12 -8.81
N ARG A 176 10.71 -19.89 -9.80
CA ARG A 176 10.33 -21.29 -9.58
C ARG A 176 11.50 -22.19 -9.20
N HIS A 177 12.72 -21.91 -9.67
CA HIS A 177 13.92 -22.69 -9.31
C HIS A 177 14.36 -22.46 -7.86
N GLY A 178 13.97 -21.35 -7.22
CA GLY A 178 14.18 -21.09 -5.78
C GLY A 178 12.98 -21.45 -4.89
N ASN A 179 12.11 -22.37 -5.35
CA ASN A 179 10.86 -22.76 -4.68
C ASN A 179 9.84 -21.60 -4.46
N VAL A 180 9.98 -20.47 -5.15
CA VAL A 180 9.07 -19.31 -5.03
C VAL A 180 7.99 -19.37 -6.12
N LYS A 181 6.71 -19.38 -5.70
CA LYS A 181 5.55 -19.57 -6.59
C LYS A 181 4.71 -18.29 -6.70
N ILE A 182 4.53 -17.79 -7.92
CA ILE A 182 3.83 -16.53 -8.18
C ILE A 182 2.39 -16.76 -8.67
N MET A 183 1.44 -16.56 -7.77
CA MET A 183 -0.01 -16.58 -8.04
C MET A 183 -0.45 -15.26 -8.66
N LYS A 184 -1.27 -15.28 -9.72
CA LYS A 184 -1.90 -14.05 -10.26
C LYS A 184 -3.23 -13.83 -9.52
N ARG A 185 -3.55 -12.59 -9.15
CA ARG A 185 -4.76 -12.21 -8.39
C ARG A 185 -5.44 -11.01 -9.04
N ASP A 186 -6.69 -11.13 -9.50
CA ASP A 186 -7.31 -10.11 -10.36
C ASP A 186 -8.17 -9.09 -9.59
N ILE A 187 -7.64 -7.87 -9.47
CA ILE A 187 -8.26 -6.74 -8.76
C ILE A 187 -8.58 -5.56 -9.71
N SER A 188 -8.63 -5.81 -11.01
CA SER A 188 -9.06 -4.84 -12.02
C SER A 188 -10.47 -4.28 -11.73
N VAL A 189 -10.80 -3.13 -12.32
CA VAL A 189 -12.16 -2.57 -12.29
C VAL A 189 -13.17 -3.58 -12.82
N ALA A 190 -12.87 -4.25 -13.94
CA ALA A 190 -13.73 -5.27 -14.51
C ALA A 190 -13.95 -6.46 -13.55
N SER A 191 -12.88 -7.07 -13.01
CA SER A 191 -12.97 -8.16 -12.02
C SER A 191 -13.85 -7.77 -10.82
N ARG A 192 -13.66 -6.57 -10.27
CA ARG A 192 -14.42 -6.06 -9.11
C ARG A 192 -15.88 -5.69 -9.41
N ILE A 193 -16.24 -5.46 -10.67
CA ILE A 193 -17.65 -5.37 -11.09
C ILE A 193 -18.25 -6.78 -11.16
N ILE A 194 -17.58 -7.70 -11.87
CA ILE A 194 -18.03 -9.07 -12.08
C ILE A 194 -18.22 -9.81 -10.74
N SER A 195 -17.32 -9.66 -9.77
CA SER A 195 -17.44 -10.25 -8.44
C SER A 195 -18.51 -9.60 -7.54
N GLY A 196 -18.95 -8.38 -7.86
CA GLY A 196 -19.99 -7.65 -7.13
C GLY A 196 -21.44 -7.99 -7.55
N PHE A 197 -21.62 -8.55 -8.74
CA PHE A 197 -22.92 -8.92 -9.32
C PHE A 197 -23.01 -10.39 -9.79
N PRO A 198 -22.54 -11.39 -9.00
CA PRO A 198 -22.57 -12.80 -9.42
C PRO A 198 -24.01 -13.35 -9.55
N ASP A 199 -24.99 -12.68 -8.95
CA ASP A 199 -26.42 -12.94 -9.09
C ASP A 199 -26.98 -12.58 -10.48
N TYR A 200 -26.31 -11.70 -11.23
CA TYR A 200 -26.68 -11.30 -12.60
C TYR A 200 -25.98 -12.15 -13.69
N LEU A 201 -24.99 -12.97 -13.33
CA LEU A 201 -24.07 -13.58 -14.28
C LEU A 201 -24.26 -15.08 -14.47
N ALA A 202 -23.96 -15.59 -15.67
CA ALA A 202 -23.90 -17.02 -15.93
C ALA A 202 -22.78 -17.70 -15.10
N PRO A 203 -22.90 -19.00 -14.72
CA PRO A 203 -21.96 -19.65 -13.80
C PRO A 203 -20.49 -19.63 -14.25
N ASP A 204 -20.25 -19.58 -15.55
CA ASP A 204 -18.95 -19.52 -16.24
C ASP A 204 -18.40 -18.09 -16.41
N GLN A 205 -19.25 -17.07 -16.28
CA GLN A 205 -18.85 -15.65 -16.26
C GLN A 205 -18.41 -15.15 -14.89
N ARG A 206 -18.74 -15.87 -13.81
CA ARG A 206 -18.47 -15.47 -12.42
C ARG A 206 -16.99 -15.63 -12.07
N VAL A 207 -16.44 -14.66 -11.35
CA VAL A 207 -15.08 -14.70 -10.77
C VAL A 207 -15.14 -14.66 -9.25
N GLU A 208 -14.08 -15.12 -8.58
CA GLU A 208 -13.93 -14.95 -7.13
C GLU A 208 -13.67 -13.48 -6.76
N ASP A 209 -14.13 -13.03 -5.60
CA ASP A 209 -13.77 -11.71 -5.06
C ASP A 209 -12.34 -11.73 -4.51
N GLU A 210 -11.37 -11.69 -5.43
CA GLU A 210 -9.93 -11.67 -5.15
C GLU A 210 -9.51 -10.46 -4.29
N LEU A 211 -10.28 -9.36 -4.28
CA LEU A 211 -9.99 -8.24 -3.39
C LEU A 211 -10.30 -8.60 -1.93
N SER A 212 -11.46 -9.18 -1.66
CA SER A 212 -11.79 -9.68 -0.31
C SER A 212 -10.87 -10.82 0.12
N LEU A 213 -10.53 -11.75 -0.78
CA LEU A 213 -9.59 -12.85 -0.49
C LEU A 213 -8.18 -12.33 -0.17
N LEU A 214 -7.69 -11.31 -0.88
CA LEU A 214 -6.43 -10.63 -0.55
C LEU A 214 -6.51 -9.84 0.76
N GLY A 215 -7.64 -9.20 1.04
CA GLY A 215 -7.89 -8.48 2.29
C GLY A 215 -7.89 -9.40 3.51
N ASP A 216 -8.40 -10.63 3.39
CA ASP A 216 -8.32 -11.62 4.47
C ASP A 216 -6.95 -12.29 4.54
N LEU A 217 -6.27 -12.51 3.41
CA LEU A 217 -4.87 -12.95 3.39
C LEU A 217 -3.97 -11.95 4.13
N ALA A 218 -4.14 -10.64 3.89
CA ALA A 218 -3.33 -9.58 4.49
C ALA A 218 -3.36 -9.56 6.04
N LYS A 219 -4.40 -10.14 6.64
CA LYS A 219 -4.57 -10.32 8.08
C LYS A 219 -3.89 -11.59 8.61
N THR A 220 -2.96 -12.19 7.86
CA THR A 220 -2.23 -13.41 8.24
C THR A 220 -0.71 -13.26 8.08
N PRO A 221 0.11 -14.03 8.83
CA PRO A 221 1.56 -14.09 8.64
C PRO A 221 1.99 -14.61 7.25
N ALA A 222 1.09 -15.30 6.53
CA ALA A 222 1.36 -15.91 5.24
C ALA A 222 1.14 -14.96 4.04
N ALA A 223 0.80 -13.70 4.28
CA ALA A 223 0.69 -12.70 3.23
C ALA A 223 2.08 -12.32 2.68
N ASN A 224 2.26 -12.55 1.38
CA ASN A 224 3.23 -11.84 0.56
C ASN A 224 2.49 -11.40 -0.72
N ILE A 225 2.37 -10.08 -0.91
CA ILE A 225 1.50 -9.46 -1.93
C ILE A 225 2.29 -8.40 -2.72
N ILE A 226 2.48 -8.58 -4.02
CA ILE A 226 2.97 -7.53 -4.94
C ILE A 226 1.78 -6.74 -5.45
N LYS A 227 1.71 -5.45 -5.10
CA LYS A 227 0.61 -4.53 -5.40
C LYS A 227 1.00 -3.55 -6.51
N LEU A 228 0.53 -3.77 -7.73
CA LEU A 228 0.71 -2.86 -8.86
C LEU A 228 -0.29 -1.69 -8.77
N PRO A 229 -0.01 -0.54 -9.41
CA PRO A 229 -1.01 0.51 -9.62
C PRO A 229 -2.28 -0.02 -10.30
N ASN A 230 -3.43 0.49 -9.87
CA ASN A 230 -4.77 0.13 -10.37
C ASN A 230 -5.63 1.40 -10.50
N VAL A 231 -6.73 1.31 -11.24
CA VAL A 231 -7.69 2.42 -11.35
C VAL A 231 -8.52 2.53 -10.07
N SER A 232 -8.44 3.70 -9.45
CA SER A 232 -9.41 4.19 -8.46
C SER A 232 -10.58 4.83 -9.21
N ALA A 233 -11.62 4.07 -9.51
CA ALA A 233 -12.57 4.41 -10.57
C ALA A 233 -13.40 5.67 -10.28
N SER A 234 -13.34 6.65 -11.18
CA SER A 234 -14.33 7.72 -11.27
C SER A 234 -15.64 7.21 -11.88
N VAL A 235 -16.74 7.96 -11.73
CA VAL A 235 -18.05 7.57 -12.31
C VAL A 235 -18.00 7.40 -13.85
N PRO A 236 -17.34 8.27 -14.65
CA PRO A 236 -17.19 8.03 -16.09
C PRO A 236 -16.40 6.77 -16.43
N GLN A 237 -15.36 6.44 -15.67
CA GLN A 237 -14.60 5.19 -15.85
C GLN A 237 -15.44 3.96 -15.49
N LEU A 238 -16.22 4.04 -14.41
CA LEU A 238 -17.16 2.97 -14.05
C LEU A 238 -18.19 2.72 -15.16
N LEU A 239 -18.83 3.78 -15.67
CA LEU A 239 -19.79 3.68 -16.77
C LEU A 239 -19.17 3.08 -18.03
N SER A 240 -17.93 3.46 -18.37
CA SER A 240 -17.17 2.87 -19.48
C SER A 240 -16.86 1.38 -19.26
N ALA A 241 -16.55 0.96 -18.04
CA ALA A 241 -16.31 -0.45 -17.71
C ALA A 241 -17.59 -1.29 -17.73
N ILE A 242 -18.71 -0.74 -17.25
CA ILE A 242 -20.04 -1.37 -17.34
C ILE A 242 -20.41 -1.59 -18.81
N ALA A 243 -20.29 -0.57 -19.66
CA ALA A 243 -20.63 -0.67 -21.08
C ALA A 243 -19.78 -1.72 -21.84
N GLU A 244 -18.46 -1.80 -21.57
CA GLU A 244 -17.61 -2.82 -22.20
C GLU A 244 -17.96 -4.25 -21.72
N LEU A 245 -18.37 -4.41 -20.46
CA LEU A 245 -18.82 -5.69 -19.93
C LEU A 245 -20.16 -6.12 -20.55
N GLN A 246 -21.11 -5.18 -20.67
CA GLN A 246 -22.40 -5.41 -21.33
C GLN A 246 -22.23 -5.76 -22.83
N GLU A 247 -21.36 -5.06 -23.56
CA GLU A 247 -20.99 -5.39 -24.95
C GLU A 247 -20.43 -6.83 -25.08
N LYS A 248 -19.75 -7.30 -24.03
CA LYS A 248 -19.19 -8.66 -23.93
C LYS A 248 -20.16 -9.69 -23.34
N GLY A 249 -21.43 -9.33 -23.17
CA GLY A 249 -22.50 -10.23 -22.73
C GLY A 249 -22.52 -10.52 -21.23
N TYR A 250 -21.83 -9.74 -20.40
CA TYR A 250 -22.00 -9.76 -18.95
C TYR A 250 -23.22 -8.88 -18.61
N ASP A 251 -24.32 -9.47 -18.13
CA ASP A 251 -25.60 -8.80 -17.85
C ASP A 251 -25.59 -7.95 -16.56
N VAL A 252 -24.50 -7.20 -16.34
CA VAL A 252 -24.32 -6.34 -15.17
C VAL A 252 -25.19 -5.08 -15.27
N PRO A 253 -25.87 -4.66 -14.18
CA PRO A 253 -26.86 -3.59 -14.22
C PRO A 253 -26.22 -2.21 -14.41
N ASP A 254 -26.97 -1.28 -15.01
CA ASP A 254 -26.54 0.12 -15.13
C ASP A 254 -26.34 0.78 -13.75
N TYR A 255 -25.46 1.77 -13.67
CA TYR A 255 -25.21 2.53 -12.43
C TYR A 255 -26.30 3.62 -12.19
N PRO A 256 -27.14 3.50 -11.16
CA PRO A 256 -28.23 4.45 -10.94
C PRO A 256 -27.72 5.69 -10.19
N ALA A 257 -27.44 6.75 -10.94
CA ALA A 257 -26.91 8.01 -10.40
C ALA A 257 -27.83 8.61 -9.31
N ALA A 258 -29.16 8.58 -9.52
CA ALA A 258 -30.18 9.01 -8.57
C ALA A 258 -31.18 7.85 -8.32
N PRO A 259 -30.95 6.98 -7.32
CA PRO A 259 -31.74 5.78 -7.13
C PRO A 259 -33.14 6.09 -6.58
N THR A 260 -34.15 5.58 -7.27
CA THR A 260 -35.59 5.83 -7.04
C THR A 260 -36.26 4.78 -6.15
N ASN A 261 -35.64 3.59 -6.04
CA ASN A 261 -36.18 2.41 -5.35
C ASN A 261 -35.08 1.59 -4.66
N GLU A 262 -35.45 0.60 -3.84
CA GLU A 262 -34.49 -0.18 -3.04
C GLU A 262 -33.54 -1.07 -3.88
N ALA A 263 -33.95 -1.52 -5.07
CA ALA A 263 -33.07 -2.29 -5.94
C ALA A 263 -31.96 -1.40 -6.54
N GLU A 264 -32.31 -0.20 -6.99
CA GLU A 264 -31.34 0.80 -7.43
C GLU A 264 -30.41 1.26 -6.28
N LYS A 265 -30.88 1.26 -5.03
CA LYS A 265 -30.01 1.50 -3.87
C LYS A 265 -29.00 0.37 -3.66
N ASP A 266 -29.41 -0.90 -3.67
CA ASP A 266 -28.48 -2.05 -3.57
C ASP A 266 -27.44 -2.03 -4.69
N ILE A 267 -27.87 -1.80 -5.94
CA ILE A 267 -26.98 -1.68 -7.10
C ILE A 267 -25.96 -0.54 -6.88
N LYS A 268 -26.41 0.63 -6.39
CA LYS A 268 -25.52 1.76 -6.08
C LYS A 268 -24.56 1.46 -4.93
N GLU A 269 -25.00 0.78 -3.87
CA GLU A 269 -24.17 0.39 -2.73
C GLU A 269 -23.14 -0.70 -3.09
N ARG A 270 -23.46 -1.59 -4.03
CA ARG A 270 -22.49 -2.52 -4.63
C ARG A 270 -21.44 -1.77 -5.45
N TYR A 271 -21.86 -0.89 -6.37
CA TYR A 271 -20.92 -0.08 -7.16
C TYR A 271 -20.07 0.89 -6.33
N ALA A 272 -20.57 1.35 -5.18
CA ALA A 272 -19.78 2.13 -4.23
C ALA A 272 -18.56 1.38 -3.66
N LYS A 273 -18.51 0.05 -3.76
CA LYS A 273 -17.34 -0.79 -3.42
C LYS A 273 -16.32 -0.88 -4.56
N VAL A 274 -16.67 -0.43 -5.77
CA VAL A 274 -15.79 -0.42 -6.96
C VAL A 274 -15.19 0.98 -7.17
N LEU A 275 -15.98 2.03 -6.89
CA LEU A 275 -15.62 3.44 -7.05
C LEU A 275 -14.49 3.91 -6.12
N GLY A 276 -13.73 4.90 -6.60
CA GLY A 276 -12.67 5.55 -5.84
C GLY A 276 -11.55 4.59 -5.40
N SER A 277 -10.87 4.94 -4.31
CA SER A 277 -9.77 4.16 -3.74
C SER A 277 -10.30 2.94 -2.97
N ALA A 278 -10.91 1.99 -3.67
CA ALA A 278 -11.50 0.79 -3.09
C ALA A 278 -10.46 -0.24 -2.61
N VAL A 279 -9.36 -0.39 -3.36
CA VAL A 279 -8.37 -1.46 -3.12
C VAL A 279 -7.44 -1.16 -1.94
N ASN A 280 -6.84 0.03 -1.91
CA ASN A 280 -5.79 0.33 -0.93
C ASN A 280 -6.27 0.23 0.54
N PRO A 281 -7.50 0.63 0.91
CA PRO A 281 -8.04 0.41 2.25
C PRO A 281 -8.25 -1.04 2.69
N VAL A 282 -8.28 -1.99 1.75
CA VAL A 282 -8.46 -3.42 2.03
C VAL A 282 -7.11 -4.14 2.20
N LEU A 283 -6.06 -3.62 1.57
CA LEU A 283 -4.72 -4.25 1.57
C LEU A 283 -3.69 -3.57 2.50
N ARG A 284 -3.89 -2.29 2.87
CA ARG A 284 -3.01 -1.55 3.80
C ARG A 284 -3.31 -1.87 5.28
N GLU A 285 -3.32 -3.16 5.61
CA GLU A 285 -3.43 -3.68 6.99
C GLU A 285 -2.05 -3.65 7.69
N GLY A 286 -1.35 -2.51 7.59
CA GLY A 286 0.05 -2.33 7.99
C GLY A 286 0.54 -0.90 7.80
N ASN A 287 1.67 -0.56 8.41
CA ASN A 287 2.30 0.76 8.30
C ASN A 287 3.26 0.85 7.11
N SER A 288 3.78 2.04 6.80
CA SER A 288 4.59 2.30 5.60
C SER A 288 6.09 2.34 5.92
N ASP A 289 6.92 1.52 5.25
CA ASP A 289 8.37 1.73 5.06
C ASP A 289 8.60 2.17 3.61
N ARG A 290 8.81 3.48 3.40
CA ARG A 290 9.05 4.08 2.08
C ARG A 290 10.46 4.63 2.00
N ARG A 291 11.26 4.12 1.05
CA ARG A 291 12.70 4.43 0.92
C ARG A 291 13.22 4.21 -0.49
N VAL A 292 14.32 4.85 -0.84
CA VAL A 292 15.01 4.59 -2.10
C VAL A 292 15.76 3.25 -2.02
N ALA A 293 15.75 2.47 -3.11
CA ALA A 293 16.62 1.30 -3.24
C ALA A 293 18.04 1.73 -3.61
N ARG A 294 19.07 1.15 -2.99
CA ARG A 294 20.48 1.55 -3.18
C ARG A 294 20.89 1.73 -4.66
N PRO A 295 20.58 0.82 -5.60
CA PRO A 295 20.94 0.99 -7.02
C PRO A 295 20.30 2.21 -7.70
N VAL A 296 19.14 2.67 -7.22
CA VAL A 296 18.47 3.88 -7.72
C VAL A 296 19.16 5.14 -7.21
N LYS A 297 19.59 5.15 -5.94
CA LYS A 297 20.35 6.26 -5.33
C LYS A 297 21.74 6.40 -5.95
N GLU A 298 22.47 5.29 -6.08
CA GLU A 298 23.78 5.23 -6.75
C GLU A 298 23.70 5.70 -8.21
N TYR A 299 22.65 5.29 -8.94
CA TYR A 299 22.40 5.77 -10.29
C TYR A 299 22.11 7.28 -10.34
N ALA A 300 21.26 7.80 -9.44
CA ALA A 300 20.93 9.22 -9.38
C ALA A 300 22.15 10.10 -9.04
N GLN A 301 22.97 9.68 -8.07
CA GLN A 301 24.23 10.36 -7.71
C GLN A 301 25.21 10.39 -8.90
N SER A 302 25.27 9.31 -9.66
CA SER A 302 26.13 9.20 -10.86
C SER A 302 25.57 9.93 -12.08
N ASN A 303 24.24 10.10 -12.17
CA ASN A 303 23.51 10.70 -13.29
C ASN A 303 22.55 11.78 -12.77
N PRO A 304 23.07 12.87 -12.17
CA PRO A 304 22.26 13.84 -11.45
C PRO A 304 21.23 14.49 -12.39
N HIS A 305 19.97 14.45 -11.96
CA HIS A 305 18.86 15.10 -12.66
C HIS A 305 18.97 16.63 -12.55
N LYS A 306 18.21 17.36 -13.37
CA LYS A 306 18.17 18.82 -13.29
C LYS A 306 17.38 19.27 -12.06
N ILE A 307 18.05 19.97 -11.15
CA ILE A 307 17.45 20.78 -10.09
C ILE A 307 17.70 22.26 -10.38
N GLY A 308 16.72 23.11 -10.09
CA GLY A 308 16.78 24.55 -10.33
C GLY A 308 17.69 25.26 -9.33
N SER A 309 18.47 26.24 -9.79
CA SER A 309 19.30 27.09 -8.94
C SER A 309 18.42 28.00 -8.07
N TRP A 310 18.64 27.98 -6.76
CA TRP A 310 18.01 28.90 -5.81
C TRP A 310 18.88 30.14 -5.56
N THR A 311 18.24 31.22 -5.11
CA THR A 311 18.87 32.51 -4.79
C THR A 311 18.29 33.08 -3.49
N PRO A 312 19.09 33.74 -2.62
CA PRO A 312 18.59 34.39 -1.41
C PRO A 312 17.48 35.40 -1.68
N ASP A 313 17.56 36.13 -2.80
CA ASP A 313 16.59 37.14 -3.23
C ASP A 313 15.23 36.57 -3.70
N SER A 314 15.01 35.26 -3.61
CA SER A 314 13.75 34.65 -4.02
C SER A 314 12.58 35.13 -3.15
N LYS A 315 11.53 35.60 -3.83
CA LYS A 315 10.29 36.05 -3.21
C LYS A 315 9.38 34.90 -2.80
N SER A 316 9.63 33.67 -3.26
CA SER A 316 8.77 32.51 -3.00
C SER A 316 8.67 32.17 -1.51
N HIS A 317 7.46 31.91 -1.02
CA HIS A 317 7.19 31.60 0.39
C HIS A 317 5.86 30.86 0.56
N VAL A 318 5.69 30.14 1.67
CA VAL A 318 4.42 29.57 2.09
C VAL A 318 3.59 30.65 2.80
N TYR A 319 2.29 30.66 2.56
CA TYR A 319 1.34 31.56 3.24
C TYR A 319 0.21 30.72 3.83
N HIS A 320 -0.05 30.92 5.12
CA HIS A 320 -0.96 30.09 5.93
C HIS A 320 -1.68 30.93 6.99
N MET A 321 -2.77 30.40 7.55
CA MET A 321 -3.54 31.05 8.61
C MET A 321 -2.71 31.21 9.90
N GLN A 322 -3.11 32.16 10.75
CA GLN A 322 -2.46 32.42 12.04
C GLN A 322 -3.36 32.08 13.24
N ASP A 323 -4.66 31.86 13.02
CA ASP A 323 -5.64 31.39 14.02
C ASP A 323 -6.92 30.90 13.32
N GLY A 324 -7.69 30.02 13.98
CA GLY A 324 -8.95 29.47 13.49
C GLY A 324 -8.84 28.40 12.41
N ASP A 325 -7.68 27.76 12.30
CA ASP A 325 -7.43 26.58 11.46
C ASP A 325 -7.62 25.27 12.26
N PHE A 326 -7.44 24.10 11.62
CA PHE A 326 -7.57 22.82 12.31
C PHE A 326 -6.51 22.69 13.42
N PHE A 327 -5.28 23.15 13.18
CA PHE A 327 -4.20 23.20 14.16
C PHE A 327 -4.60 23.91 15.47
N SER A 328 -5.14 25.14 15.39
CA SER A 328 -5.45 25.95 16.58
C SER A 328 -6.76 25.59 17.29
N SER A 329 -7.58 24.74 16.70
CA SER A 329 -8.87 24.30 17.27
C SER A 329 -8.88 22.83 17.73
N GLU A 330 -7.74 22.15 17.63
CA GLU A 330 -7.62 20.72 17.87
C GLU A 330 -7.81 20.36 19.35
N GLN A 331 -8.73 19.42 19.60
CA GLN A 331 -8.90 18.74 20.88
C GLN A 331 -8.59 17.25 20.66
N SER A 332 -7.98 16.58 21.62
CA SER A 332 -7.69 15.14 21.52
C SER A 332 -7.89 14.40 22.83
N TRP A 333 -8.45 13.20 22.73
CA TRP A 333 -8.87 12.33 23.82
C TRP A 333 -8.41 10.90 23.55
N VAL A 334 -7.99 10.18 24.60
CA VAL A 334 -7.58 8.79 24.53
C VAL A 334 -8.61 7.94 25.27
N ASN A 335 -9.18 6.94 24.58
CA ASN A 335 -10.24 6.13 25.16
C ASN A 335 -9.75 5.21 26.30
N GLY A 336 -10.43 5.25 27.45
CA GLY A 336 -10.19 4.33 28.57
C GLY A 336 -11.01 3.03 28.55
N ASP A 337 -12.10 2.97 27.78
CA ASP A 337 -13.10 1.88 27.85
C ASP A 337 -12.93 0.82 26.75
N ASP A 338 -12.97 -0.46 27.12
CA ASP A 338 -12.78 -1.61 26.21
C ASP A 338 -13.72 -1.65 24.98
N ARG A 339 -14.93 -1.09 25.07
CA ARG A 339 -15.94 -1.09 23.99
C ARG A 339 -16.78 0.18 24.01
N ALA A 340 -16.13 1.32 23.76
CA ALA A 340 -16.76 2.62 23.59
C ALA A 340 -17.38 2.80 22.19
N SER A 341 -18.20 3.84 22.06
CA SER A 341 -18.62 4.40 20.78
C SER A 341 -19.20 5.79 20.98
N VAL A 342 -18.85 6.76 20.13
CA VAL A 342 -19.34 8.13 20.21
C VAL A 342 -20.52 8.43 19.26
N LYS A 343 -21.32 9.45 19.60
CA LYS A 343 -22.29 10.15 18.74
C LYS A 343 -21.69 11.53 18.42
N ILE A 344 -21.90 12.04 17.21
CA ILE A 344 -21.55 13.42 16.81
C ILE A 344 -22.88 14.16 16.56
N VAL A 345 -23.04 15.33 17.17
CA VAL A 345 -24.27 16.12 17.17
C VAL A 345 -23.94 17.58 16.93
N PHE A 346 -24.71 18.24 16.07
CA PHE A 346 -24.74 19.70 15.97
C PHE A 346 -25.97 20.24 16.73
N HIS A 347 -25.73 21.24 17.58
CA HIS A 347 -26.72 21.93 18.39
C HIS A 347 -26.84 23.38 17.87
N PRO A 348 -27.95 23.76 17.20
CA PRO A 348 -28.16 25.11 16.69
C PRO A 348 -28.12 26.20 17.78
N ALA A 349 -27.51 27.35 17.49
CA ALA A 349 -27.46 28.48 18.42
C ALA A 349 -28.83 29.16 18.67
N ASP A 350 -29.79 28.96 17.77
CA ASP A 350 -31.16 29.49 17.88
C ASP A 350 -32.10 28.61 18.74
N GLY A 351 -31.63 27.46 19.20
CA GLY A 351 -32.44 26.49 19.95
C GLY A 351 -33.27 25.54 19.07
N GLY A 352 -32.97 25.45 17.77
CA GLY A 352 -33.53 24.45 16.87
C GLY A 352 -33.18 22.99 17.23
N GLU A 353 -33.74 22.04 16.47
CA GLU A 353 -33.57 20.60 16.72
C GLU A 353 -32.11 20.12 16.54
N GLU A 354 -31.66 19.20 17.39
CA GLU A 354 -30.33 18.59 17.32
C GLU A 354 -30.10 17.81 16.01
N ILE A 355 -29.14 18.25 15.19
CA ILE A 355 -28.80 17.55 13.96
C ILE A 355 -27.76 16.47 14.25
N VAL A 356 -28.14 15.20 14.10
CA VAL A 356 -27.24 14.06 14.33
C VAL A 356 -26.32 13.85 13.13
N LEU A 357 -25.19 14.59 13.10
CA LEU A 357 -24.15 14.47 12.07
C LEU A 357 -23.62 13.03 11.95
N LYS A 358 -23.47 12.31 13.07
CA LYS A 358 -23.11 10.88 13.05
C LYS A 358 -23.68 10.10 14.23
N SER A 359 -24.52 9.12 13.94
CA SER A 359 -25.26 8.36 14.95
C SER A 359 -24.41 7.37 15.77
N LYS A 360 -23.28 6.89 15.21
CA LYS A 360 -22.35 5.96 15.87
C LYS A 360 -20.97 5.94 15.18
N THR A 361 -19.92 6.10 15.98
CA THR A 361 -18.52 5.75 15.63
C THR A 361 -17.99 4.77 16.69
N PRO A 362 -17.58 3.53 16.34
CA PRO A 362 -16.91 2.62 17.27
C PRO A 362 -15.54 3.15 17.70
N VAL A 363 -15.16 2.91 18.96
CA VAL A 363 -13.84 3.30 19.50
C VAL A 363 -13.27 2.16 20.34
N LEU A 364 -12.00 1.81 20.09
CA LEU A 364 -11.23 0.77 20.79
C LEU A 364 -10.51 1.34 22.03
N PRO A 365 -10.20 0.52 23.05
CA PRO A 365 -9.43 1.00 24.20
C PRO A 365 -8.08 1.54 23.73
N LYS A 366 -7.61 2.61 24.39
CA LYS A 366 -6.41 3.37 24.06
C LYS A 366 -6.37 4.02 22.67
N GLU A 367 -7.39 3.89 21.83
CA GLU A 367 -7.50 4.63 20.56
C GLU A 367 -7.50 6.14 20.85
N VAL A 368 -6.72 6.89 20.07
CA VAL A 368 -6.74 8.35 20.06
C VAL A 368 -7.87 8.79 19.14
N LEU A 369 -8.73 9.66 19.66
CA LEU A 369 -9.62 10.50 18.87
C LEU A 369 -9.12 11.93 18.95
N ASP A 370 -9.36 12.67 17.89
CA ASP A 370 -9.02 14.08 17.76
C ASP A 370 -10.09 14.77 16.90
N ALA A 371 -10.44 16.01 17.26
CA ALA A 371 -11.47 16.78 16.59
C ALA A 371 -11.08 18.26 16.51
N SER A 372 -11.37 18.89 15.37
CA SER A 372 -10.97 20.26 15.05
C SER A 372 -11.92 20.92 14.06
N ARG A 373 -11.82 22.24 13.89
CA ARG A 373 -12.58 23.01 12.89
C ARG A 373 -11.70 23.97 12.09
N MET A 374 -12.07 24.20 10.84
CA MET A 374 -11.60 25.31 10.02
C MET A 374 -12.66 26.41 10.06
N SER A 375 -12.32 27.58 10.61
CA SER A 375 -13.19 28.74 10.60
C SER A 375 -13.24 29.33 9.19
N VAL A 376 -14.33 29.10 8.46
CA VAL A 376 -14.43 29.49 7.04
C VAL A 376 -14.43 31.01 6.87
N LYS A 377 -14.92 31.74 7.87
CA LYS A 377 -14.82 33.19 8.00
C LYS A 377 -13.35 33.67 8.02
N LYS A 378 -12.50 33.04 8.82
CA LYS A 378 -11.06 33.36 8.91
C LYS A 378 -10.29 32.85 7.69
N LEU A 379 -10.66 31.70 7.14
CA LEU A 379 -10.11 31.16 5.89
C LEU A 379 -10.34 32.12 4.71
N CYS A 380 -11.57 32.62 4.54
CA CYS A 380 -11.90 33.59 3.50
C CYS A 380 -11.19 34.94 3.71
N ALA A 381 -11.04 35.40 4.95
CA ALA A 381 -10.27 36.59 5.26
C ALA A 381 -8.77 36.42 4.92
N MET A 382 -8.18 35.27 5.23
CA MET A 382 -6.80 34.94 4.84
C MET A 382 -6.62 34.84 3.33
N PHE A 383 -7.59 34.29 2.57
CA PHE A 383 -7.54 34.31 1.11
C PHE A 383 -7.59 35.74 0.54
N GLU A 384 -8.43 36.61 1.08
CA GLU A 384 -8.51 38.02 0.64
C GLU A 384 -7.23 38.79 1.02
N GLU A 385 -6.67 38.58 2.22
CA GLU A 385 -5.38 39.14 2.63
C GLU A 385 -4.23 38.61 1.77
N SER A 386 -4.21 37.32 1.44
CA SER A 386 -3.23 36.71 0.53
C SER A 386 -3.24 37.40 -0.83
N LEU A 387 -4.41 37.76 -1.36
CA LEU A 387 -4.54 38.47 -2.64
C LEU A 387 -4.13 39.94 -2.50
N ALA A 388 -4.56 40.63 -1.44
CA ALA A 388 -4.22 42.04 -1.21
C ALA A 388 -2.73 42.29 -0.91
N THR A 389 -2.02 41.31 -0.36
CA THR A 389 -0.60 41.40 0.04
C THR A 389 0.34 40.61 -0.88
N CYS A 390 -0.11 40.23 -2.07
CA CYS A 390 0.70 39.51 -3.05
C CYS A 390 1.76 40.44 -3.67
N ASP A 391 2.97 39.93 -3.88
CA ASP A 391 3.97 40.67 -4.65
C ASP A 391 3.65 40.58 -6.15
N PRO A 392 3.65 41.69 -6.91
CA PRO A 392 3.28 41.69 -8.34
C PRO A 392 4.16 40.84 -9.26
N ASP A 393 5.40 40.52 -8.85
CA ASP A 393 6.32 39.66 -9.61
C ASP A 393 6.10 38.15 -9.29
N THR A 394 5.07 37.81 -8.50
CA THR A 394 4.79 36.43 -8.05
C THR A 394 3.42 35.91 -8.45
N VAL A 395 3.33 34.60 -8.70
CA VAL A 395 2.05 33.89 -8.87
C VAL A 395 1.56 33.30 -7.55
N GLN A 396 0.24 33.08 -7.42
CA GLN A 396 -0.32 32.32 -6.31
C GLN A 396 -0.60 30.87 -6.67
N ARG A 397 -0.20 29.95 -5.77
CA ARG A 397 -0.70 28.57 -5.72
C ARG A 397 -1.74 28.48 -4.61
N GLN A 398 -2.91 27.95 -4.91
CA GLN A 398 -4.05 27.84 -3.98
C GLN A 398 -4.26 26.39 -3.51
N VAL A 399 -5.10 26.21 -2.47
CA VAL A 399 -5.42 24.92 -1.84
C VAL A 399 -6.05 23.92 -2.82
N SER A 400 -6.15 22.64 -2.44
CA SER A 400 -6.70 21.54 -3.27
C SER A 400 -7.80 20.71 -2.59
N ASP A 401 -8.09 20.92 -1.30
CA ASP A 401 -9.27 20.33 -0.65
C ASP A 401 -10.56 20.94 -1.26
N PRO A 402 -11.56 20.16 -1.68
CA PRO A 402 -12.70 20.68 -2.43
C PRO A 402 -13.50 21.80 -1.73
N ILE A 403 -13.69 21.72 -0.40
CA ILE A 403 -14.47 22.73 0.32
C ILE A 403 -13.65 24.00 0.47
N MET A 404 -12.41 23.88 0.95
CA MET A 404 -11.48 25.02 1.09
C MET A 404 -11.19 25.69 -0.27
N PHE A 405 -11.15 24.90 -1.35
CA PHE A 405 -10.99 25.35 -2.73
C PHE A 405 -12.21 26.10 -3.25
N GLY A 406 -13.42 25.62 -2.98
CA GLY A 406 -14.65 26.34 -3.31
C GLY A 406 -14.70 27.74 -2.68
N HIS A 407 -14.16 27.89 -1.46
CA HIS A 407 -13.95 29.21 -0.83
C HIS A 407 -12.86 30.04 -1.52
N ALA A 408 -11.71 29.45 -1.88
CA ALA A 408 -10.67 30.16 -2.62
C ALA A 408 -11.16 30.69 -3.99
N VAL A 409 -11.95 29.89 -4.72
CA VAL A 409 -12.59 30.27 -5.98
C VAL A 409 -13.61 31.40 -5.76
N LYS A 410 -14.49 31.28 -4.75
CA LYS A 410 -15.45 32.34 -4.37
C LYS A 410 -14.77 33.66 -4.00
N VAL A 411 -13.64 33.63 -3.30
CA VAL A 411 -12.89 34.85 -2.91
C VAL A 411 -12.15 35.46 -4.10
N TYR A 412 -11.51 34.65 -4.94
CA TYR A 412 -10.79 35.18 -6.11
C TYR A 412 -11.75 35.83 -7.12
N TYR A 413 -12.81 35.11 -7.53
CA TYR A 413 -13.82 35.58 -8.50
C TYR A 413 -15.03 36.26 -7.85
N LYS A 414 -14.84 36.90 -6.69
CA LYS A 414 -15.91 37.44 -5.84
C LYS A 414 -16.96 38.27 -6.60
N SER A 415 -16.53 39.21 -7.42
CA SER A 415 -17.42 40.07 -8.21
C SER A 415 -18.27 39.30 -9.25
N VAL A 416 -17.80 38.15 -9.72
CA VAL A 416 -18.55 37.26 -10.62
C VAL A 416 -19.63 36.50 -9.86
N PHE A 417 -19.31 35.95 -8.67
CA PHE A 417 -20.27 35.27 -7.83
C PHE A 417 -21.30 36.22 -7.20
N GLU A 418 -20.92 37.45 -6.83
CA GLU A 418 -21.85 38.49 -6.37
C GLU A 418 -22.82 38.94 -7.47
N LYS A 419 -22.37 39.01 -8.73
CA LYS A 419 -23.21 39.42 -9.88
C LYS A 419 -24.11 38.31 -10.41
N TYR A 420 -23.65 37.06 -10.44
CA TYR A 420 -24.33 35.95 -11.12
C TYR A 420 -24.76 34.80 -10.21
N GLY A 421 -24.55 34.88 -8.88
CA GLY A 421 -24.80 33.79 -7.93
C GLY A 421 -26.15 33.08 -8.10
N ALA A 422 -27.25 33.83 -8.18
CA ALA A 422 -28.59 33.25 -8.36
C ALA A 422 -28.77 32.44 -9.68
N LEU A 423 -28.01 32.79 -10.74
CA LEU A 423 -27.98 32.02 -11.99
C LEU A 423 -27.05 30.79 -11.85
N PHE A 424 -25.97 30.90 -11.09
CA PHE A 424 -25.12 29.75 -10.77
C PHE A 424 -25.86 28.72 -9.91
N ASP A 425 -26.71 29.17 -8.98
CA ASP A 425 -27.61 28.31 -8.22
C ASP A 425 -28.66 27.64 -9.14
N GLU A 426 -29.27 28.39 -10.06
CA GLU A 426 -30.23 27.88 -11.07
C GLU A 426 -29.60 26.80 -11.99
N LEU A 427 -28.37 27.02 -12.46
CA LEU A 427 -27.62 26.07 -13.29
C LEU A 427 -27.02 24.90 -12.49
N GLY A 428 -27.11 24.93 -11.16
CA GLY A 428 -26.53 23.93 -10.26
C GLY A 428 -25.01 23.85 -10.36
N VAL A 429 -24.33 25.01 -10.38
CA VAL A 429 -22.87 25.14 -10.32
C VAL A 429 -22.36 24.68 -8.96
N ASN A 430 -21.43 23.72 -8.95
CA ASN A 430 -20.73 23.33 -7.73
C ASN A 430 -19.34 23.96 -7.71
N VAL A 431 -19.19 25.08 -7.00
CA VAL A 431 -17.90 25.79 -6.94
C VAL A 431 -16.76 24.96 -6.31
N ASN A 432 -17.08 23.92 -5.53
CA ASN A 432 -16.09 23.00 -4.95
C ASN A 432 -15.42 22.12 -6.03
N ASN A 433 -16.02 22.01 -7.23
CA ASN A 433 -15.41 21.41 -8.42
C ASN A 433 -14.51 22.40 -9.20
N GLY A 434 -14.50 23.69 -8.84
CA GLY A 434 -13.65 24.71 -9.46
C GLY A 434 -14.32 25.56 -10.56
N LEU A 435 -13.53 26.47 -11.15
CA LEU A 435 -13.99 27.32 -12.25
C LEU A 435 -14.35 26.52 -13.51
N GLY A 436 -13.80 25.32 -13.68
CA GLY A 436 -14.17 24.40 -14.77
C GLY A 436 -15.64 23.99 -14.72
N ASP A 437 -16.22 23.85 -13.53
CA ASP A 437 -17.66 23.59 -13.35
C ASP A 437 -18.48 24.81 -13.80
N VAL A 438 -18.05 26.02 -13.44
CA VAL A 438 -18.69 27.28 -13.90
C VAL A 438 -18.73 27.33 -15.43
N TYR A 439 -17.60 27.09 -16.12
CA TYR A 439 -17.56 27.07 -17.59
C TYR A 439 -18.47 25.99 -18.19
N ALA A 440 -18.43 24.76 -17.67
CA ALA A 440 -19.25 23.65 -18.17
C ALA A 440 -20.76 23.88 -17.96
N LYS A 441 -21.15 24.68 -16.96
CA LYS A 441 -22.55 25.00 -16.66
C LYS A 441 -23.10 26.18 -17.44
N ILE A 442 -22.25 27.10 -17.90
CA ILE A 442 -22.66 28.24 -18.74
C ILE A 442 -22.56 27.98 -20.24
N GLU A 443 -22.05 26.82 -20.67
CA GLU A 443 -21.88 26.49 -22.09
C GLU A 443 -23.23 26.53 -22.84
N GLY A 444 -23.29 27.34 -23.90
CA GLY A 444 -24.51 27.56 -24.69
C GLY A 444 -25.55 28.48 -24.03
N HIS A 445 -25.32 28.97 -22.81
CA HIS A 445 -26.25 29.86 -22.12
C HIS A 445 -26.19 31.30 -22.67
N ALA A 446 -27.33 31.99 -22.73
CA ALA A 446 -27.44 33.33 -23.31
C ALA A 446 -26.54 34.41 -22.65
N LYS A 447 -26.09 34.18 -21.41
CA LYS A 447 -25.14 35.06 -20.70
C LYS A 447 -23.68 34.57 -20.73
N GLN A 448 -23.34 33.49 -21.44
CA GLN A 448 -22.00 32.90 -21.43
C GLN A 448 -20.90 33.95 -21.62
N ALA A 449 -20.93 34.70 -22.73
CA ALA A 449 -19.94 35.74 -23.02
C ALA A 449 -19.94 36.91 -22.01
N GLU A 450 -21.05 37.19 -21.33
CA GLU A 450 -21.14 38.21 -20.27
C GLU A 450 -20.42 37.74 -18.99
N ILE A 451 -20.50 36.44 -18.70
CA ILE A 451 -19.88 35.79 -17.53
C ILE A 451 -18.38 35.58 -17.80
N GLU A 452 -18.02 35.09 -18.98
CA GLU A 452 -16.62 34.97 -19.44
C GLU A 452 -15.90 36.33 -19.43
N ALA A 453 -16.53 37.39 -19.94
CA ALA A 453 -15.95 38.74 -19.91
C ALA A 453 -15.76 39.27 -18.47
N ALA A 454 -16.62 38.89 -17.53
CA ALA A 454 -16.47 39.24 -16.12
C ALA A 454 -15.32 38.45 -15.45
N ILE A 455 -15.17 37.15 -15.74
CA ILE A 455 -14.03 36.34 -15.30
C ILE A 455 -12.71 36.94 -15.84
N GLN A 456 -12.70 37.37 -17.11
CA GLN A 456 -11.57 38.06 -17.74
C GLN A 456 -11.34 39.50 -17.24
N ALA A 457 -12.26 40.08 -16.46
CA ALA A 457 -12.02 41.31 -15.71
C ALA A 457 -11.27 41.02 -14.40
N VAL A 458 -11.65 39.96 -13.67
CA VAL A 458 -10.99 39.56 -12.41
C VAL A 458 -9.48 39.35 -12.60
N TYR A 459 -9.04 38.71 -13.69
CA TYR A 459 -7.61 38.51 -14.00
C TYR A 459 -6.82 39.81 -14.28
N LYS A 460 -7.47 40.98 -14.32
CA LYS A 460 -6.82 42.30 -14.47
C LYS A 460 -6.76 43.08 -13.15
N GLU A 461 -7.52 42.63 -12.14
CA GLU A 461 -7.70 43.30 -10.85
C GLU A 461 -7.11 42.49 -9.68
N ARG A 462 -7.05 41.15 -9.82
CA ARG A 462 -6.44 40.23 -8.84
C ARG A 462 -5.01 39.86 -9.24
N PRO A 463 -4.14 39.44 -8.29
CA PRO A 463 -2.82 38.87 -8.58
C PRO A 463 -2.88 37.66 -9.52
N GLU A 464 -1.78 37.41 -10.21
CA GLU A 464 -1.70 36.30 -11.16
C GLU A 464 -1.76 34.94 -10.45
N MET A 465 -2.58 34.03 -10.99
CA MET A 465 -2.72 32.67 -10.48
C MET A 465 -1.74 31.75 -11.21
N ALA A 466 -1.16 30.76 -10.52
CA ALA A 466 -0.31 29.76 -11.16
C ALA A 466 -1.09 28.95 -12.20
N TYR A 467 -0.43 28.58 -13.30
CA TYR A 467 -1.03 27.84 -14.41
C TYR A 467 -0.69 26.35 -14.39
N VAL A 468 -1.72 25.55 -14.67
CA VAL A 468 -1.63 24.11 -14.98
C VAL A 468 -1.38 23.93 -16.48
N ASN A 469 -1.99 24.79 -17.31
CA ASN A 469 -1.74 24.85 -18.74
C ASN A 469 -1.92 26.27 -19.28
N SER A 470 -0.82 27.00 -19.38
CA SER A 470 -0.71 28.36 -19.95
C SER A 470 -1.44 28.49 -21.30
N HIS A 471 -1.11 27.61 -22.26
CA HIS A 471 -1.65 27.61 -23.63
C HIS A 471 -3.16 27.37 -23.72
N LYS A 472 -3.80 26.84 -22.67
CA LYS A 472 -5.26 26.63 -22.57
C LYS A 472 -5.95 27.57 -21.58
N GLY A 473 -5.22 28.49 -20.95
CA GLY A 473 -5.76 29.37 -19.90
C GLY A 473 -6.08 28.67 -18.57
N ILE A 474 -5.68 27.41 -18.38
CA ILE A 474 -6.04 26.61 -17.21
C ILE A 474 -5.15 27.00 -16.03
N THR A 475 -5.73 27.75 -15.10
CA THR A 475 -5.14 28.13 -13.80
C THR A 475 -5.39 27.08 -12.72
N ASN A 476 -4.65 27.16 -11.61
CA ASN A 476 -4.86 26.37 -10.38
C ASN A 476 -6.34 26.33 -9.92
N LEU A 477 -7.12 27.38 -10.15
CA LEU A 477 -8.52 27.48 -9.72
C LEU A 477 -9.54 26.82 -10.68
N HIS A 478 -9.10 26.14 -11.74
CA HIS A 478 -9.99 25.45 -12.67
C HIS A 478 -10.54 24.13 -12.11
N VAL A 479 -9.69 23.27 -11.54
CA VAL A 479 -10.07 21.94 -11.02
C VAL A 479 -9.28 21.66 -9.73
N PRO A 480 -9.90 21.21 -8.62
CA PRO A 480 -9.21 21.06 -7.32
C PRO A 480 -8.07 20.03 -7.36
N SER A 481 -8.21 18.99 -8.18
CA SER A 481 -7.26 17.88 -8.28
C SER A 481 -6.03 18.15 -9.16
N ASP A 482 -5.98 19.28 -9.89
CA ASP A 482 -4.88 19.54 -10.83
C ASP A 482 -3.56 19.95 -10.13
N VAL A 483 -3.64 20.48 -8.90
CA VAL A 483 -2.49 21.01 -8.16
C VAL A 483 -2.45 20.44 -6.72
N ILE A 484 -2.25 19.13 -6.60
CA ILE A 484 -2.18 18.42 -5.32
C ILE A 484 -0.90 18.82 -4.56
N VAL A 485 -0.99 19.09 -3.25
CA VAL A 485 0.05 19.80 -2.48
C VAL A 485 1.37 19.05 -2.33
N ASP A 486 1.34 17.73 -2.20
CA ASP A 486 2.50 16.83 -2.15
C ASP A 486 3.41 16.98 -3.38
N ALA A 487 2.88 16.71 -4.56
CA ALA A 487 3.61 16.74 -5.82
C ALA A 487 3.89 18.17 -6.30
N SER A 488 2.96 19.12 -6.10
CA SER A 488 3.14 20.50 -6.58
C SER A 488 4.18 21.27 -5.77
N MET A 489 4.21 21.12 -4.44
CA MET A 489 5.27 21.73 -3.62
C MET A 489 6.63 21.10 -3.89
N ALA A 490 6.70 19.77 -4.04
CA ALA A 490 7.94 19.09 -4.38
C ALA A 490 8.51 19.51 -5.75
N ALA A 491 7.64 19.62 -6.77
CA ALA A 491 8.02 20.10 -8.09
C ALA A 491 8.48 21.57 -8.05
N ALA A 492 7.73 22.45 -7.35
CA ALA A 492 8.11 23.85 -7.22
C ALA A 492 9.44 24.04 -6.48
N VAL A 493 9.70 23.30 -5.40
CA VAL A 493 10.97 23.36 -4.66
C VAL A 493 12.15 22.88 -5.51
N ARG A 494 11.95 21.82 -6.32
CA ARG A 494 12.95 21.38 -7.30
C ARG A 494 13.21 22.47 -8.35
N ASP A 495 12.16 23.12 -8.85
CA ASP A 495 12.24 24.09 -9.94
C ASP A 495 12.43 25.54 -9.42
N SER A 496 13.48 25.76 -8.60
CA SER A 496 13.88 27.07 -8.06
C SER A 496 12.86 27.78 -7.15
N GLY A 497 11.88 27.06 -6.60
CA GLY A 497 10.78 27.65 -5.83
C GLY A 497 9.70 28.29 -6.71
N ARG A 498 9.59 27.90 -7.98
CA ARG A 498 8.79 28.61 -8.99
C ARG A 498 7.60 27.82 -9.50
N MET A 499 6.63 28.54 -10.06
CA MET A 499 5.50 27.97 -10.80
C MET A 499 5.23 28.74 -12.10
N TRP A 500 4.46 28.12 -13.00
CA TRP A 500 4.21 28.65 -14.34
C TRP A 500 3.21 29.79 -14.32
N ASN A 501 3.54 30.88 -15.02
CA ASN A 501 2.68 32.02 -15.26
C ASN A 501 1.95 31.90 -16.63
N LYS A 502 1.07 32.85 -16.95
CA LYS A 502 0.30 32.89 -18.21
C LYS A 502 1.17 32.90 -19.47
N ASP A 503 2.37 33.47 -19.38
CA ASP A 503 3.32 33.65 -20.49
C ASP A 503 4.26 32.44 -20.68
N ASP A 504 3.92 31.31 -20.06
CA ASP A 504 4.69 30.05 -20.05
C ASP A 504 6.11 30.20 -19.47
N LYS A 505 6.24 30.93 -18.36
CA LYS A 505 7.50 31.13 -17.64
C LYS A 505 7.38 30.70 -16.18
N LEU A 506 8.45 30.11 -15.66
CA LEU A 506 8.64 29.90 -14.22
C LEU A 506 8.95 31.24 -13.54
N VAL A 507 8.10 31.64 -12.61
CA VAL A 507 8.27 32.83 -11.75
C VAL A 507 8.09 32.45 -10.27
N ASP A 508 8.58 33.30 -9.37
CA ASP A 508 8.48 33.10 -7.93
C ASP A 508 7.01 33.03 -7.47
N SER A 509 6.74 32.33 -6.36
CA SER A 509 5.39 31.84 -6.03
C SER A 509 5.04 31.97 -4.55
N ARG A 510 3.86 32.52 -4.26
CA ARG A 510 3.20 32.40 -2.95
C ARG A 510 2.43 31.10 -2.88
N PHE A 511 2.90 30.17 -2.06
CA PHE A 511 2.29 28.87 -1.85
C PHE A 511 1.25 28.94 -0.73
N VAL A 512 -0.03 29.11 -1.07
CA VAL A 512 -1.09 29.11 -0.07
C VAL A 512 -1.37 27.67 0.38
N VAL A 513 -1.08 27.42 1.66
CA VAL A 513 -1.33 26.16 2.38
C VAL A 513 -2.05 26.56 3.67
N PRO A 514 -3.40 26.65 3.67
CA PRO A 514 -4.10 27.42 4.70
C PRO A 514 -3.92 26.92 6.14
N ASP A 515 -3.88 25.60 6.34
CA ASP A 515 -3.76 24.98 7.66
C ASP A 515 -2.29 24.76 8.07
N ARG A 516 -1.97 25.09 9.34
CA ARG A 516 -0.59 25.05 9.85
C ARG A 516 -0.01 23.69 10.18
N CYS A 517 -0.80 22.63 10.33
CA CYS A 517 -0.28 21.31 10.75
C CYS A 517 0.92 20.85 9.91
N TYR A 518 0.94 21.23 8.62
CA TYR A 518 1.98 20.83 7.69
C TYR A 518 2.60 21.99 6.88
N ALA A 519 2.04 23.20 6.89
CA ALA A 519 2.58 24.34 6.14
C ALA A 519 4.05 24.65 6.49
N GLY A 520 4.42 24.51 7.78
CA GLY A 520 5.77 24.79 8.27
C GLY A 520 6.88 23.91 7.70
N ILE A 521 6.59 22.67 7.24
CA ILE A 521 7.63 21.81 6.63
C ILE A 521 8.07 22.35 5.26
N TYR A 522 7.15 22.94 4.50
CA TYR A 522 7.45 23.50 3.19
C TYR A 522 8.15 24.85 3.32
N GLN A 523 7.79 25.66 4.32
CA GLN A 523 8.51 26.91 4.60
C GLN A 523 9.97 26.62 4.99
N ALA A 524 10.20 25.63 5.86
CA ALA A 524 11.55 25.28 6.31
C ALA A 524 12.49 24.83 5.17
N ILE A 525 11.99 24.10 4.17
CA ILE A 525 12.81 23.72 2.99
C ILE A 525 12.96 24.86 1.98
N VAL A 526 11.95 25.73 1.82
CA VAL A 526 12.08 26.95 1.00
C VAL A 526 13.17 27.87 1.56
N ASP A 527 13.21 28.08 2.89
CA ASP A 527 14.22 28.93 3.52
C ASP A 527 15.62 28.30 3.48
N ASP A 528 15.76 26.99 3.75
CA ASP A 528 17.03 26.27 3.58
C ASP A 528 17.55 26.30 2.13
N CYS A 529 16.66 26.22 1.13
CA CYS A 529 17.08 26.35 -0.26
C CYS A 529 17.49 27.79 -0.64
N LYS A 530 16.93 28.84 -0.02
CA LYS A 530 17.40 30.22 -0.19
C LYS A 530 18.76 30.47 0.46
N GLU A 531 18.95 29.95 1.68
CA GLU A 531 20.20 30.13 2.45
C GLU A 531 21.35 29.30 1.87
N ASN A 532 21.10 28.00 1.63
CA ASN A 532 22.13 27.00 1.31
C ASN A 532 22.10 26.53 -0.16
N GLY A 533 21.28 27.15 -1.01
CA GLY A 533 21.10 26.78 -2.42
C GLY A 533 20.36 25.44 -2.61
N ALA A 534 20.30 24.96 -3.85
CA ALA A 534 19.73 23.64 -4.16
C ALA A 534 20.52 22.48 -3.50
N LEU A 535 19.88 21.32 -3.32
CA LEU A 535 20.55 20.09 -2.88
C LEU A 535 21.38 19.52 -4.04
N ASP A 536 22.65 19.16 -3.82
CA ASP A 536 23.45 18.45 -4.84
C ASP A 536 23.12 16.95 -4.81
N VAL A 537 22.39 16.51 -5.85
CA VAL A 537 22.01 15.12 -6.12
C VAL A 537 23.19 14.14 -6.04
N ARG A 538 24.42 14.58 -6.31
CA ARG A 538 25.64 13.75 -6.26
C ARG A 538 26.04 13.33 -4.85
N THR A 539 25.76 14.17 -3.85
CA THR A 539 26.28 14.02 -2.48
C THR A 539 25.19 13.98 -1.42
N VAL A 540 23.95 14.37 -1.75
CA VAL A 540 22.84 14.39 -0.80
C VAL A 540 22.54 13.00 -0.23
N GLY A 541 22.41 12.91 1.10
CA GLY A 541 21.96 11.70 1.81
C GLY A 541 20.55 11.27 1.39
N ALA A 542 20.12 10.09 1.83
CA ALA A 542 18.79 9.56 1.57
C ALA A 542 17.83 9.80 2.74
N THR A 543 16.61 10.27 2.42
CA THR A 543 15.53 10.40 3.40
C THR A 543 14.52 9.28 3.24
N ALA A 544 14.47 8.38 4.22
CA ALA A 544 13.44 7.35 4.34
C ALA A 544 12.23 7.89 5.11
N ASN A 545 11.08 7.21 4.99
CA ASN A 545 9.89 7.48 5.79
C ASN A 545 9.32 6.20 6.41
N VAL A 546 9.09 6.26 7.72
CA VAL A 546 8.28 5.29 8.47
C VAL A 546 6.96 5.95 8.84
N GLY A 547 5.92 5.63 8.08
CA GLY A 547 4.63 6.33 8.11
C GLY A 547 3.53 5.54 8.80
N LEU A 548 2.91 6.14 9.81
CA LEU A 548 1.71 5.63 10.46
C LEU A 548 0.54 5.71 9.47
N MET A 549 -0.07 4.57 9.12
CA MET A 549 -1.22 4.57 8.20
C MET A 549 -2.23 3.42 8.39
N ALA A 550 -1.86 2.38 9.14
CA ALA A 550 -2.68 1.16 9.25
C ALA A 550 -4.10 1.44 9.80
N ALA A 551 -5.08 0.67 9.33
CA ALA A 551 -6.48 0.78 9.74
C ALA A 551 -7.10 2.20 9.57
N LYS A 552 -6.65 2.94 8.54
CA LYS A 552 -7.01 4.34 8.22
C LYS A 552 -6.73 5.32 9.36
N ALA A 553 -5.46 5.37 9.79
CA ALA A 553 -5.01 6.33 10.80
C ALA A 553 -5.22 7.79 10.37
N GLU A 554 -5.53 8.65 11.35
CA GLU A 554 -5.53 10.13 11.24
C GLU A 554 -6.48 10.66 10.14
N GLU A 555 -6.10 11.71 9.41
CA GLU A 555 -6.95 12.38 8.41
C GLU A 555 -7.53 11.44 7.35
N TYR A 556 -6.79 10.41 6.96
CA TYR A 556 -7.21 9.39 6.00
C TYR A 556 -8.36 8.49 6.50
N GLY A 557 -8.63 8.52 7.80
CA GLY A 557 -9.82 7.94 8.42
C GLY A 557 -11.00 8.91 8.55
N SER A 558 -10.85 10.20 8.24
CA SER A 558 -11.79 11.25 8.66
C SER A 558 -13.00 11.48 7.73
N HIS A 559 -12.97 11.03 6.47
CA HIS A 559 -13.97 11.43 5.45
C HIS A 559 -15.44 11.21 5.85
N ASP A 560 -15.76 10.16 6.62
CA ASP A 560 -17.13 9.87 7.09
C ASP A 560 -17.48 10.61 8.41
N LYS A 561 -16.64 11.55 8.84
CA LYS A 561 -16.67 12.34 10.07
C LYS A 561 -16.29 13.83 9.81
N THR A 562 -16.28 14.26 8.54
CA THR A 562 -16.07 15.66 8.13
C THR A 562 -17.40 16.27 7.69
N PHE A 563 -17.72 17.47 8.17
CA PHE A 563 -19.00 18.12 7.91
C PHE A 563 -18.81 19.63 7.67
N GLU A 564 -19.49 20.17 6.65
CA GLU A 564 -19.73 21.62 6.53
C GLU A 564 -20.91 21.98 7.44
N ILE A 565 -20.74 23.02 8.27
CA ILE A 565 -21.69 23.34 9.34
C ILE A 565 -22.87 24.18 8.81
N PRO A 566 -24.14 23.77 9.02
CA PRO A 566 -25.30 24.36 8.33
C PRO A 566 -25.74 25.73 8.88
N ALA A 567 -25.45 26.01 10.15
CA ALA A 567 -25.85 27.21 10.89
C ALA A 567 -24.87 27.47 12.05
N ASP A 568 -24.91 28.64 12.67
CA ASP A 568 -24.13 28.92 13.88
C ASP A 568 -24.61 28.02 15.05
N GLY A 569 -23.69 27.55 15.88
CA GLY A 569 -24.01 26.61 16.97
C GLY A 569 -22.80 25.90 17.56
N LYS A 570 -23.02 24.69 18.06
CA LYS A 570 -21.95 23.82 18.60
C LYS A 570 -21.94 22.45 17.96
N VAL A 571 -20.75 21.88 17.76
CA VAL A 571 -20.61 20.43 17.59
C VAL A 571 -20.19 19.81 18.92
N VAL A 572 -20.94 18.80 19.36
CA VAL A 572 -20.66 18.02 20.57
C VAL A 572 -20.45 16.55 20.19
N VAL A 573 -19.40 15.96 20.75
CA VAL A 573 -19.12 14.52 20.65
C VAL A 573 -19.33 13.90 22.04
N SER A 574 -20.13 12.84 22.16
CA SER A 574 -20.44 12.21 23.45
C SER A 574 -20.50 10.69 23.39
N LEU A 575 -20.24 10.03 24.54
CA LEU A 575 -20.27 8.57 24.65
C LEU A 575 -21.71 8.03 24.55
N ARG A 576 -22.01 7.14 23.59
CA ARG A 576 -23.37 6.61 23.38
C ARG A 576 -23.96 5.81 24.54
N LYS A 577 -23.13 5.35 25.48
CA LYS A 577 -23.55 4.64 26.70
C LYS A 577 -23.65 5.57 27.93
N ALA A 578 -23.08 6.76 27.84
CA ALA A 578 -23.04 7.78 28.88
C ALA A 578 -23.17 9.15 28.20
N PRO A 579 -24.35 9.53 27.69
CA PRO A 579 -24.51 10.69 26.80
C PRO A 579 -24.19 12.04 27.49
N HIS A 580 -24.18 12.08 28.82
CA HIS A 580 -23.74 13.23 29.61
C HIS A 580 -22.20 13.33 29.72
N THR A 581 -21.46 12.32 29.27
CA THR A 581 -20.00 12.36 29.11
C THR A 581 -19.68 12.88 27.71
N GLN A 582 -19.51 14.20 27.63
CA GLN A 582 -18.89 14.84 26.47
C GLN A 582 -17.42 14.42 26.34
N VAL A 583 -16.96 14.30 25.10
CA VAL A 583 -15.58 14.01 24.71
C VAL A 583 -14.94 15.26 24.10
N PHE A 584 -15.68 15.95 23.23
CA PHE A 584 -15.30 17.22 22.61
C PHE A 584 -16.51 18.16 22.54
N GLU A 585 -16.25 19.47 22.60
CA GLU A 585 -17.21 20.53 22.28
C GLU A 585 -16.51 21.64 21.49
N HIS A 586 -17.06 22.02 20.35
CA HIS A 586 -16.57 23.09 19.49
C HIS A 586 -17.69 24.08 19.15
N GLU A 587 -17.52 25.36 19.52
CA GLU A 587 -18.28 26.46 18.92
C GLU A 587 -17.97 26.52 17.41
N VAL A 588 -19.00 26.65 16.57
CA VAL A 588 -18.87 26.67 15.10
C VAL A 588 -19.76 27.76 14.48
N GLU A 589 -19.24 28.42 13.45
CA GLU A 589 -20.00 29.36 12.61
C GLU A 589 -20.52 28.65 11.36
N LYS A 590 -21.57 29.19 10.73
CA LYS A 590 -22.12 28.65 9.48
C LYS A 590 -21.05 28.58 8.38
N GLY A 591 -20.93 27.42 7.76
CA GLY A 591 -19.95 27.11 6.72
C GLY A 591 -18.61 26.61 7.26
N ASP A 592 -18.35 26.64 8.57
CA ASP A 592 -17.13 26.05 9.14
C ASP A 592 -17.02 24.56 8.76
N ILE A 593 -15.78 24.10 8.54
CA ILE A 593 -15.52 22.68 8.27
C ILE A 593 -15.12 22.04 9.59
N TRP A 594 -15.96 21.17 10.15
CA TRP A 594 -15.63 20.40 11.36
C TRP A 594 -15.21 18.98 10.99
N ARG A 595 -14.24 18.41 11.71
CA ARG A 595 -13.63 17.10 11.41
C ARG A 595 -13.31 16.33 12.69
N MET A 596 -13.45 15.00 12.66
CA MET A 596 -12.90 14.10 13.69
C MET A 596 -12.12 12.92 13.07
N CYS A 597 -10.90 12.68 13.55
CA CYS A 597 -10.05 11.57 13.11
C CYS A 597 -9.98 10.45 14.18
N GLN A 598 -9.26 9.38 13.86
CA GLN A 598 -9.14 8.18 14.70
C GLN A 598 -7.79 7.48 14.47
N THR A 599 -7.06 7.18 15.54
CA THR A 599 -5.74 6.54 15.49
C THR A 599 -5.60 5.45 16.55
N LYS A 600 -5.59 4.19 16.11
CA LYS A 600 -5.67 2.99 16.97
C LYS A 600 -4.32 2.66 17.60
N ASP A 601 -4.36 2.02 18.76
CA ASP A 601 -3.17 1.75 19.56
C ASP A 601 -2.22 0.74 18.89
N ASP A 602 -2.74 -0.37 18.36
CA ASP A 602 -1.90 -1.40 17.71
C ASP A 602 -1.12 -0.86 16.49
N PRO A 603 -1.71 -0.05 15.57
CA PRO A 603 -0.95 0.70 14.57
C PRO A 603 0.18 1.58 15.11
N ILE A 604 0.00 2.23 16.27
CA ILE A 604 1.03 3.10 16.87
C ILE A 604 2.16 2.25 17.46
N ILE A 605 1.84 1.12 18.11
CA ILE A 605 2.82 0.16 18.63
C ILE A 605 3.68 -0.40 17.48
N ASP A 606 3.04 -0.83 16.39
CA ASP A 606 3.75 -1.36 15.22
C ASP A 606 4.58 -0.28 14.50
N TRP A 607 4.08 0.95 14.39
CA TRP A 607 4.82 2.07 13.79
C TRP A 607 6.08 2.44 14.58
N VAL A 608 6.02 2.45 15.92
CA VAL A 608 7.20 2.65 16.78
C VAL A 608 8.21 1.51 16.63
N LYS A 609 7.73 0.26 16.64
CA LYS A 609 8.55 -0.94 16.38
C LYS A 609 9.24 -0.87 15.01
N LEU A 610 8.51 -0.49 13.96
CA LEU A 610 9.04 -0.35 12.60
C LEU A 610 10.11 0.74 12.53
N ALA A 611 9.93 1.87 13.23
CA ALA A 611 10.92 2.93 13.33
C ALA A 611 12.23 2.45 13.99
N VAL A 612 12.14 1.74 15.12
CA VAL A 612 13.31 1.17 15.81
C VAL A 612 14.01 0.13 14.95
N ASN A 613 13.26 -0.75 14.28
CA ASN A 613 13.81 -1.75 13.36
C ASN A 613 14.57 -1.09 12.21
N ARG A 614 13.95 -0.13 11.49
CA ARG A 614 14.59 0.54 10.36
C ARG A 614 15.82 1.36 10.78
N ALA A 615 15.81 1.99 11.97
CA ALA A 615 16.99 2.65 12.53
C ALA A 615 18.12 1.66 12.83
N ARG A 616 17.79 0.50 13.43
CA ARG A 616 18.75 -0.57 13.73
C ARG A 616 19.34 -1.22 12.47
N GLU A 617 18.53 -1.40 11.44
CA GLU A 617 18.90 -2.05 10.17
C GLU A 617 19.73 -1.14 9.24
N SER A 618 19.58 0.18 9.34
CA SER A 618 20.28 1.17 8.48
C SER A 618 21.42 1.92 9.17
N GLY A 619 21.42 2.00 10.50
CA GLY A 619 22.29 2.91 11.25
C GLY A 619 21.93 4.39 11.07
N SER A 620 20.85 4.72 10.36
CA SER A 620 20.37 6.09 10.18
C SER A 620 19.66 6.61 11.44
N ALA A 621 19.74 7.92 11.67
CA ALA A 621 18.96 8.56 12.73
C ALA A 621 17.47 8.54 12.40
N ALA A 622 16.63 8.29 13.41
CA ALA A 622 15.18 8.30 13.28
C ALA A 622 14.59 9.48 14.06
N ILE A 623 13.98 10.41 13.33
CA ILE A 623 13.33 11.60 13.90
C ILE A 623 11.82 11.37 13.84
N PHE A 624 11.14 11.44 14.97
CA PHE A 624 9.67 11.49 15.04
C PHE A 624 9.21 12.95 14.82
N TRP A 625 8.39 13.18 13.79
CA TRP A 625 7.93 14.53 13.41
C TRP A 625 6.57 14.78 14.09
N LEU A 626 6.59 15.37 15.29
CA LEU A 626 5.43 15.57 16.17
C LEU A 626 5.55 16.92 16.90
N ASP A 627 4.52 17.77 16.82
CA ASP A 627 4.48 19.06 17.53
C ASP A 627 3.62 18.96 18.79
N GLU A 628 4.22 19.12 19.97
CA GLU A 628 3.51 19.10 21.27
C GLU A 628 2.39 20.16 21.41
N LYS A 629 2.32 21.14 20.50
CA LYS A 629 1.24 22.14 20.43
C LYS A 629 -0.03 21.60 19.77
N ARG A 630 0.05 20.53 18.97
CA ARG A 630 -1.11 19.78 18.49
C ARG A 630 -1.63 18.87 19.59
N ALA A 631 -2.92 18.91 19.84
CA ALA A 631 -3.53 18.07 20.87
C ALA A 631 -3.38 16.58 20.55
N HIS A 632 -3.48 16.19 19.28
CA HIS A 632 -3.28 14.83 18.78
C HIS A 632 -1.84 14.37 18.95
N ASP A 633 -0.88 15.10 18.36
CA ASP A 633 0.55 14.78 18.46
C ASP A 633 0.99 14.69 19.93
N ALA A 634 0.48 15.55 20.82
CA ALA A 634 0.75 15.47 22.26
C ALA A 634 0.26 14.17 22.93
N GLN A 635 -0.74 13.46 22.38
CA GLN A 635 -1.06 12.09 22.81
C GLN A 635 -0.15 11.05 22.13
N ILE A 636 0.20 11.24 20.86
CA ILE A 636 1.12 10.36 20.12
C ILE A 636 2.53 10.36 20.76
N ILE A 637 3.07 11.52 21.13
CA ILE A 637 4.36 11.67 21.83
C ILE A 637 4.40 10.83 23.12
N LYS A 638 3.31 10.80 23.90
CA LYS A 638 3.21 9.97 25.12
C LYS A 638 3.26 8.48 24.79
N LYS A 639 2.57 8.05 23.73
CA LYS A 639 2.59 6.66 23.25
C LYS A 639 3.95 6.25 22.69
N VAL A 640 4.58 7.10 21.87
CA VAL A 640 5.95 6.89 21.36
C VAL A 640 6.94 6.75 22.53
N THR A 641 6.87 7.66 23.51
CA THR A 641 7.73 7.64 24.70
C THR A 641 7.52 6.39 25.56
N GLU A 642 6.31 5.82 25.60
CA GLU A 642 6.05 4.56 26.28
C GLU A 642 6.53 3.35 25.46
N TYR A 643 6.20 3.27 24.18
CA TYR A 643 6.44 2.10 23.34
C TYR A 643 7.91 1.96 22.91
N LEU A 644 8.68 3.05 22.87
CA LEU A 644 10.14 2.99 22.74
C LEU A 644 10.80 2.19 23.89
N LYS A 645 10.21 2.16 25.10
CA LYS A 645 10.70 1.35 26.23
C LYS A 645 10.53 -0.16 26.03
N MET A 646 9.72 -0.58 25.06
CA MET A 646 9.47 -1.98 24.74
C MET A 646 10.52 -2.55 23.76
N HIS A 647 11.49 -1.74 23.34
CA HIS A 647 12.53 -2.11 22.38
C HIS A 647 13.92 -1.77 22.92
N ASN A 648 14.95 -2.47 22.43
CA ASN A 648 16.33 -2.06 22.68
C ASN A 648 16.70 -0.88 21.75
N THR A 649 16.78 0.32 22.33
CA THR A 649 17.21 1.56 21.64
C THR A 649 18.68 1.91 21.88
N GLU A 650 19.46 1.06 22.57
CA GLU A 650 20.89 1.31 22.85
C GLU A 650 21.68 1.47 21.54
N GLY A 651 22.46 2.55 21.43
CA GLY A 651 23.24 2.86 20.24
C GLY A 651 22.43 3.36 19.03
N LEU A 652 21.16 3.74 19.19
CA LEU A 652 20.36 4.38 18.13
C LEU A 652 20.22 5.89 18.37
N ASP A 653 20.36 6.67 17.30
CA ASP A 653 20.04 8.09 17.27
C ASP A 653 18.53 8.25 17.00
N ILE A 654 17.73 8.37 18.07
CA ILE A 654 16.28 8.54 18.02
C ILE A 654 15.90 9.84 18.73
N SER A 655 15.11 10.70 18.06
CA SER A 655 14.65 11.97 18.59
C SER A 655 13.18 12.24 18.25
N ILE A 656 12.56 13.20 18.95
CA ILE A 656 11.23 13.72 18.64
C ILE A 656 11.37 15.23 18.43
N LEU A 657 10.88 15.78 17.32
CA LEU A 657 10.99 17.19 16.95
C LEU A 657 9.70 17.67 16.27
N PRO A 658 9.28 18.95 16.48
CA PRO A 658 8.22 19.56 15.70
C PRO A 658 8.54 19.52 14.19
N PRO A 659 7.55 19.30 13.29
CA PRO A 659 7.81 19.01 11.88
C PRO A 659 8.73 20.01 11.15
N ALA A 660 8.60 21.31 11.44
CA ALA A 660 9.44 22.35 10.82
C ALA A 660 10.92 22.28 11.26
N ASP A 661 11.20 21.83 12.48
CA ASP A 661 12.57 21.67 13.00
C ASP A 661 13.14 20.28 12.65
N ALA A 662 12.29 19.26 12.59
CA ALA A 662 12.61 17.95 12.03
C ALA A 662 13.05 18.05 10.56
N MET A 663 12.39 18.91 9.76
CA MET A 663 12.79 19.25 8.39
C MET A 663 14.20 19.87 8.35
N LYS A 664 14.47 20.92 9.15
CA LYS A 664 15.81 21.55 9.21
C LYS A 664 16.91 20.57 9.61
N ALA A 665 16.65 19.72 10.61
CA ALA A 665 17.58 18.69 11.04
C ALA A 665 17.86 17.65 9.93
N THR A 666 16.82 17.23 9.22
CA THR A 666 16.90 16.30 8.08
C THR A 666 17.70 16.92 6.91
N LEU A 667 17.41 18.17 6.54
CA LEU A 667 18.12 18.87 5.46
C LEU A 667 19.60 19.08 5.79
N LYS A 668 19.93 19.47 7.02
CA LYS A 668 21.32 19.60 7.49
C LYS A 668 22.09 18.27 7.38
N ARG A 669 21.47 17.15 7.74
CA ARG A 669 22.04 15.80 7.58
C ARG A 669 22.18 15.43 6.10
N ALA A 670 21.13 15.62 5.30
CA ALA A 670 21.12 15.32 3.88
C ALA A 670 22.20 16.09 3.11
N ARG A 671 22.36 17.41 3.35
CA ARG A 671 23.45 18.24 2.79
C ARG A 671 24.85 17.79 3.23
N SER A 672 24.96 17.09 4.37
CA SER A 672 26.20 16.49 4.87
C SER A 672 26.43 15.06 4.37
N GLY A 673 25.62 14.56 3.43
CA GLY A 673 25.66 13.18 2.92
C GLY A 673 25.19 12.13 3.93
N GLN A 674 24.42 12.52 4.94
CA GLN A 674 23.95 11.63 6.00
C GLN A 674 22.47 11.27 5.83
N ASP A 675 22.19 9.96 5.83
CA ASP A 675 20.83 9.43 5.73
C ASP A 675 20.01 9.69 7.00
N THR A 676 18.69 9.83 6.84
CA THR A 676 17.75 10.12 7.94
C THR A 676 16.42 9.41 7.70
N ILE A 677 15.83 8.85 8.76
CA ILE A 677 14.47 8.30 8.74
C ILE A 677 13.53 9.34 9.33
N SER A 678 12.62 9.85 8.51
CA SER A 678 11.45 10.59 8.96
C SER A 678 10.40 9.60 9.50
N VAL A 679 9.99 9.74 10.76
CA VAL A 679 8.99 8.86 11.40
C VAL A 679 7.75 9.71 11.66
N THR A 680 6.68 9.49 10.90
CA THR A 680 5.62 10.50 10.75
C THR A 680 4.21 9.94 10.77
N GLY A 681 3.24 10.82 11.05
CA GLY A 681 1.84 10.61 10.71
C GLY A 681 1.58 10.47 9.21
N ASN A 682 0.34 10.16 8.86
CA ASN A 682 -0.13 9.66 7.56
C ASN A 682 -0.11 10.74 6.45
N VAL A 683 -0.36 12.00 6.79
CA VAL A 683 -0.27 13.12 5.85
C VAL A 683 1.19 13.47 5.54
N LEU A 684 2.04 13.54 6.58
CA LEU A 684 3.48 13.75 6.40
C LEU A 684 4.15 12.57 5.68
N ARG A 685 3.66 11.34 5.84
CA ARG A 685 4.08 10.17 5.06
C ARG A 685 3.92 10.42 3.55
N ASP A 686 2.78 10.95 3.09
CA ASP A 686 2.66 11.35 1.68
C ASP A 686 3.64 12.46 1.34
N TYR A 687 3.53 13.60 2.02
CA TYR A 687 4.24 14.82 1.64
C TYR A 687 5.76 14.60 1.55
N LEU A 688 6.35 13.85 2.50
CA LEU A 688 7.79 13.58 2.52
C LEU A 688 8.20 12.47 1.53
N THR A 689 7.32 11.54 1.17
CA THR A 689 7.62 10.49 0.19
C THR A 689 7.40 10.89 -1.27
N ASP A 690 6.83 12.08 -1.50
CA ASP A 690 7.01 12.81 -2.75
C ASP A 690 8.17 13.83 -2.68
N LEU A 691 8.23 14.67 -1.64
CA LEU A 691 9.21 15.77 -1.54
C LEU A 691 10.67 15.31 -1.64
N PHE A 692 11.14 14.44 -0.75
CA PHE A 692 12.54 14.02 -0.78
C PHE A 692 12.89 13.21 -2.04
N PRO A 693 12.10 12.21 -2.47
CA PRO A 693 12.40 11.48 -3.71
C PRO A 693 12.38 12.32 -4.99
N ILE A 694 11.55 13.37 -5.07
CA ILE A 694 11.57 14.32 -6.20
C ILE A 694 12.86 15.15 -6.20
N LEU A 695 13.41 15.51 -5.03
CA LEU A 695 14.67 16.26 -4.91
C LEU A 695 15.92 15.39 -4.98
N GLU A 696 15.84 14.11 -4.60
CA GLU A 696 16.95 13.17 -4.66
C GLU A 696 17.05 12.45 -6.01
N LEU A 697 15.92 12.09 -6.62
CA LEU A 697 15.85 11.17 -7.77
C LEU A 697 15.18 11.81 -9.01
N GLY A 698 14.64 13.03 -8.87
CA GLY A 698 13.84 13.71 -9.88
C GLY A 698 12.39 13.21 -9.96
N THR A 699 12.04 12.14 -9.23
CA THR A 699 10.72 11.52 -9.22
C THR A 699 10.53 10.58 -8.02
N SER A 700 9.32 10.60 -7.43
CA SER A 700 8.86 9.64 -6.42
C SER A 700 8.50 8.25 -6.96
N ALA A 701 8.37 8.10 -8.29
CA ALA A 701 7.97 6.85 -8.93
C ALA A 701 9.03 5.72 -8.85
N LYS A 702 10.22 5.98 -8.29
CA LYS A 702 11.35 5.02 -8.21
C LYS A 702 11.69 4.60 -6.78
N MET A 703 10.71 4.68 -5.89
CA MET A 703 10.80 4.33 -4.47
C MET A 703 10.35 2.88 -4.20
N LEU A 704 10.93 2.27 -3.16
CA LEU A 704 10.31 1.14 -2.48
C LEU A 704 9.14 1.66 -1.63
N SER A 705 7.98 1.00 -1.71
CA SER A 705 6.82 1.28 -0.87
C SER A 705 6.37 -0.04 -0.23
N ILE A 706 6.95 -0.32 0.94
CA ILE A 706 6.80 -1.58 1.66
C ILE A 706 5.77 -1.38 2.77
N VAL A 707 4.90 -2.36 2.95
CA VAL A 707 3.88 -2.37 3.99
C VAL A 707 4.04 -3.65 4.82
N PRO A 708 4.82 -3.61 5.90
CA PRO A 708 4.83 -4.67 6.91
C PRO A 708 3.41 -4.77 7.49
N LEU A 709 2.77 -5.92 7.29
CA LEU A 709 1.39 -6.12 7.70
C LEU A 709 1.34 -6.46 9.19
N LEU A 710 0.34 -5.96 9.92
CA LEU A 710 0.22 -6.10 11.38
C LEU A 710 0.24 -7.58 11.83
N ALA A 711 -0.19 -8.50 10.96
CA ALA A 711 -0.18 -9.94 11.18
C ALA A 711 1.18 -10.63 10.88
N GLY A 712 2.23 -9.88 10.52
CA GLY A 712 3.59 -10.39 10.22
C GLY A 712 3.89 -10.67 8.74
N GLY A 713 2.87 -10.59 7.86
CA GLY A 713 3.06 -10.66 6.41
C GLY A 713 3.69 -9.39 5.82
N GLY A 714 3.74 -9.31 4.49
CA GLY A 714 4.20 -8.13 3.76
C GLY A 714 3.38 -7.87 2.49
N MET A 715 3.10 -6.59 2.23
CA MET A 715 2.70 -6.10 0.91
C MET A 715 3.77 -5.15 0.38
N PHE A 716 4.00 -5.19 -0.94
CA PHE A 716 5.04 -4.42 -1.63
C PHE A 716 4.37 -3.70 -2.80
N GLU A 717 4.15 -2.39 -2.66
CA GLU A 717 3.59 -1.55 -3.71
C GLU A 717 4.66 -1.22 -4.75
N THR A 718 4.39 -1.47 -6.04
CA THR A 718 5.38 -1.27 -7.12
C THR A 718 5.46 0.19 -7.61
N GLY A 719 4.71 1.10 -6.99
CA GLY A 719 4.69 2.53 -7.32
C GLY A 719 3.51 3.26 -6.67
N ALA A 720 3.66 4.57 -6.45
CA ALA A 720 2.63 5.41 -5.82
C ALA A 720 1.63 6.04 -6.80
N GLY A 721 1.94 6.07 -8.10
CA GLY A 721 1.11 6.67 -9.14
C GLY A 721 -0.07 5.80 -9.61
N GLY A 722 -0.85 6.33 -10.56
CA GLY A 722 -1.92 5.58 -11.24
C GLY A 722 -1.42 4.69 -12.39
N SER A 723 -2.36 3.98 -13.02
CA SER A 723 -2.14 2.96 -14.06
C SER A 723 -1.94 3.50 -15.50
N ALA A 724 -1.87 4.82 -15.66
CA ALA A 724 -1.40 5.53 -16.85
C ALA A 724 -2.16 5.25 -18.18
N PRO A 725 -3.41 5.71 -18.35
CA PRO A 725 -4.23 5.49 -19.57
C PRO A 725 -3.52 5.93 -20.86
N LYS A 726 -2.80 7.06 -20.81
CA LYS A 726 -2.03 7.61 -21.93
C LYS A 726 -0.88 6.72 -22.43
N HIS A 727 -0.53 5.66 -21.71
CA HIS A 727 0.45 4.65 -22.14
C HIS A 727 -0.27 3.55 -22.96
N VAL A 728 -1.49 3.19 -22.57
CA VAL A 728 -2.38 2.30 -23.34
C VAL A 728 -2.78 2.96 -24.67
N GLU A 729 -3.11 4.26 -24.67
CA GLU A 729 -3.39 5.03 -25.89
C GLU A 729 -2.26 4.90 -26.94
N GLN A 730 -1.00 4.98 -26.49
CA GLN A 730 0.16 4.82 -27.38
C GLN A 730 0.31 3.36 -27.84
N PHE A 731 0.16 2.41 -26.93
CA PHE A 731 0.27 1.00 -27.25
C PHE A 731 -0.78 0.57 -28.30
N LEU A 732 -2.04 0.97 -28.12
CA LEU A 732 -3.11 0.70 -29.08
C LEU A 732 -2.88 1.38 -30.43
N LYS A 733 -2.32 2.60 -30.46
CA LYS A 733 -2.10 3.37 -31.68
C LYS A 733 -0.88 2.91 -32.50
N GLU A 734 0.25 2.68 -31.84
CA GLU A 734 1.56 2.51 -32.49
C GLU A 734 2.39 1.35 -31.92
N GLY A 735 1.80 0.51 -31.07
CA GLY A 735 2.38 -0.75 -30.59
C GLY A 735 3.49 -0.62 -29.54
N HIS A 736 3.76 0.61 -29.06
CA HIS A 736 4.85 0.94 -28.14
C HIS A 736 4.36 1.19 -26.71
N LEU A 737 4.87 0.44 -25.72
CA LEU A 737 4.49 0.61 -24.30
C LEU A 737 5.61 1.27 -23.50
N ARG A 738 5.47 2.58 -23.23
CA ARG A 738 6.43 3.39 -22.45
C ARG A 738 6.30 3.28 -20.92
N TRP A 739 5.85 2.14 -20.38
CA TRP A 739 5.69 1.90 -18.93
C TRP A 739 7.00 1.37 -18.29
N ASP A 740 7.54 2.08 -17.30
CA ASP A 740 8.82 1.73 -16.64
C ASP A 740 8.59 0.80 -15.43
N SER A 741 8.64 -0.52 -15.67
CA SER A 741 8.45 -1.57 -14.65
C SER A 741 9.57 -1.68 -13.60
N LEU A 742 10.45 -0.69 -13.49
CA LEU A 742 11.52 -0.62 -12.48
C LEU A 742 11.01 -0.89 -11.05
N GLY A 743 9.87 -0.28 -10.68
CA GLY A 743 9.26 -0.48 -9.36
C GLY A 743 8.73 -1.90 -9.13
N GLU A 744 8.36 -2.63 -10.20
CA GLU A 744 7.96 -4.04 -10.14
C GLU A 744 9.18 -4.94 -9.87
N PHE A 745 10.33 -4.65 -10.50
CA PHE A 745 11.58 -5.37 -10.22
C PHE A 745 12.04 -5.16 -8.77
N LEU A 746 11.98 -3.90 -8.29
CA LEU A 746 12.37 -3.52 -6.93
C LEU A 746 11.45 -4.15 -5.87
N ALA A 747 10.13 -4.13 -6.08
CA ALA A 747 9.18 -4.77 -5.18
C ALA A 747 9.33 -6.30 -5.18
N MET A 748 9.61 -6.93 -6.33
CA MET A 748 9.92 -8.36 -6.41
C MET A 748 11.21 -8.72 -5.65
N ALA A 749 12.27 -7.91 -5.74
CA ALA A 749 13.50 -8.16 -5.00
C ALA A 749 13.28 -8.14 -3.49
N VAL A 750 12.63 -7.09 -2.96
CA VAL A 750 12.34 -6.98 -1.51
C VAL A 750 11.30 -8.02 -1.05
N SER A 751 10.35 -8.38 -1.89
CA SER A 751 9.40 -9.48 -1.60
C SER A 751 10.11 -10.83 -1.44
N MET A 752 11.10 -11.13 -2.27
CA MET A 752 11.90 -12.36 -2.15
C MET A 752 12.89 -12.30 -0.97
N GLU A 753 13.41 -11.12 -0.64
CA GLU A 753 14.22 -10.87 0.57
C GLU A 753 13.41 -11.11 1.86
N ASP A 754 12.24 -10.49 1.99
CA ASP A 754 11.30 -10.68 3.10
C ASP A 754 10.87 -12.15 3.25
N LEU A 755 10.55 -12.79 2.12
CA LEU A 755 10.14 -14.19 2.07
C LEU A 755 11.29 -15.14 2.47
N GLY A 756 12.51 -14.91 1.96
CA GLY A 756 13.69 -15.68 2.31
C GLY A 756 14.04 -15.57 3.79
N ASN A 757 14.03 -14.35 4.34
CA ASN A 757 14.29 -14.10 5.75
C ASN A 757 13.23 -14.71 6.67
N LYS A 758 11.94 -14.67 6.31
CA LYS A 758 10.83 -15.24 7.10
C LYS A 758 10.67 -16.76 6.99
N THR A 759 11.22 -17.38 5.95
CA THR A 759 11.05 -18.83 5.67
C THR A 759 12.36 -19.61 5.63
N GLU A 760 13.50 -18.97 5.96
CA GLU A 760 14.84 -19.55 5.92
C GLU A 760 15.24 -20.06 4.51
N ASN A 761 14.60 -19.53 3.46
CA ASN A 761 14.85 -19.90 2.06
C ASN A 761 16.00 -19.07 1.47
N SER A 762 17.19 -19.68 1.42
CA SER A 762 18.41 -19.08 0.87
C SER A 762 18.31 -18.76 -0.64
N ASP A 763 17.63 -19.58 -1.44
CA ASP A 763 17.49 -19.32 -2.87
C ASP A 763 16.65 -18.08 -3.16
N ALA A 764 15.65 -17.78 -2.31
CA ALA A 764 14.90 -16.54 -2.39
C ALA A 764 15.80 -15.30 -2.12
N ILE A 765 16.76 -15.41 -1.19
CA ILE A 765 17.77 -14.36 -0.95
C ILE A 765 18.73 -14.23 -2.15
N VAL A 766 19.17 -15.34 -2.75
CA VAL A 766 20.02 -15.30 -3.96
C VAL A 766 19.28 -14.67 -5.14
N LEU A 767 18.01 -15.02 -5.35
CA LEU A 767 17.13 -14.42 -6.36
C LEU A 767 16.94 -12.90 -6.12
N ALA A 768 16.72 -12.46 -4.87
CA ALA A 768 16.60 -11.06 -4.50
C ALA A 768 17.89 -10.26 -4.77
N ASN A 769 19.04 -10.78 -4.31
CA ASN A 769 20.34 -10.13 -4.47
C ASN A 769 20.73 -9.99 -5.95
N THR A 770 20.58 -11.06 -6.73
CA THR A 770 20.89 -11.06 -8.16
C THR A 770 19.93 -10.19 -8.97
N LEU A 771 18.65 -10.05 -8.57
CA LEU A 771 17.72 -9.11 -9.18
C LEU A 771 18.12 -7.66 -8.88
N ASN A 772 18.55 -7.35 -7.66
CA ASN A 772 19.09 -6.02 -7.32
C ASN A 772 20.35 -5.68 -8.16
N THR A 773 21.25 -6.63 -8.40
CA THR A 773 22.38 -6.47 -9.33
C THR A 773 21.92 -6.20 -10.76
N ALA A 774 20.91 -6.94 -11.25
CA ALA A 774 20.35 -6.76 -12.58
C ALA A 774 19.68 -5.39 -12.76
N VAL A 775 18.97 -4.89 -11.74
CA VAL A 775 18.38 -3.53 -11.73
C VAL A 775 19.46 -2.46 -11.80
N GLY A 776 20.55 -2.59 -11.02
CA GLY A 776 21.69 -1.67 -11.10
C GLY A 776 22.28 -1.61 -12.50
N LYS A 777 22.50 -2.77 -13.15
CA LYS A 777 23.00 -2.85 -14.52
C LYS A 777 22.01 -2.29 -15.56
N LEU A 778 20.70 -2.51 -15.38
CA LEU A 778 19.64 -1.95 -16.23
C LEU A 778 19.63 -0.42 -16.18
N LEU A 779 19.78 0.17 -14.99
CA LEU A 779 19.86 1.61 -14.79
C LEU A 779 21.15 2.18 -15.40
N THR A 780 22.33 1.66 -15.03
CA THR A 780 23.63 2.13 -15.52
C THR A 780 23.75 2.09 -17.05
N LEU A 781 23.19 1.05 -17.70
CA LEU A 781 23.19 0.92 -19.16
C LEU A 781 21.98 1.59 -19.85
N ASN A 782 21.21 2.41 -19.11
CA ASN A 782 20.05 3.16 -19.59
C ASN A 782 19.05 2.29 -20.38
N LYS A 783 18.75 1.10 -19.86
CA LYS A 783 17.82 0.13 -20.46
C LYS A 783 16.38 0.20 -19.92
N SER A 784 16.04 1.24 -19.14
CA SER A 784 14.64 1.63 -18.92
C SER A 784 13.96 2.04 -20.24
N PRO A 785 12.63 1.91 -20.36
CA PRO A 785 11.88 2.26 -21.57
C PRO A 785 12.06 3.72 -22.00
N LYS A 786 11.94 3.96 -23.31
CA LYS A 786 11.90 5.28 -23.93
C LYS A 786 10.44 5.68 -24.16
N ARG A 787 10.20 6.77 -24.91
CA ARG A 787 8.87 7.37 -25.10
C ARG A 787 8.39 7.40 -26.55
N GLN A 788 9.25 7.06 -27.50
CA GLN A 788 9.02 7.15 -28.93
C GLN A 788 9.02 5.74 -29.52
N VAL A 789 8.05 5.45 -30.39
CA VAL A 789 7.97 4.21 -31.17
C VAL A 789 9.29 3.89 -31.90
N MET A 790 9.59 2.61 -32.08
CA MET A 790 10.84 2.07 -32.63
C MET A 790 12.08 2.29 -31.74
N GLN A 791 11.90 2.69 -30.48
CA GLN A 791 12.94 2.69 -29.45
C GLN A 791 12.63 1.62 -28.39
N LEU A 792 13.59 1.33 -27.51
CA LEU A 792 13.42 0.35 -26.44
C LEU A 792 12.21 0.67 -25.56
N ASP A 793 11.24 -0.25 -25.47
CA ASP A 793 10.00 -0.09 -24.71
C ASP A 793 10.00 -0.95 -23.42
N ASN A 794 8.83 -1.11 -22.79
CA ASN A 794 8.61 -2.00 -21.65
C ASN A 794 9.03 -3.46 -21.92
N ARG A 795 8.67 -4.04 -23.08
CA ARG A 795 9.04 -5.43 -23.43
C ARG A 795 10.55 -5.54 -23.63
N GLY A 796 11.16 -4.52 -24.23
CA GLY A 796 12.62 -4.39 -24.34
C GLY A 796 13.34 -4.30 -22.99
N SER A 797 12.81 -3.57 -22.01
CA SER A 797 13.41 -3.53 -20.66
C SER A 797 13.20 -4.85 -19.91
N HIS A 798 12.10 -5.57 -20.16
CA HIS A 798 11.87 -6.92 -19.63
C HIS A 798 12.86 -7.96 -20.18
N PHE A 799 13.23 -7.87 -21.46
CA PHE A 799 14.35 -8.67 -21.99
C PHE A 799 15.66 -8.34 -21.25
N TYR A 800 15.98 -7.06 -21.06
CA TYR A 800 17.23 -6.68 -20.40
C TYR A 800 17.31 -7.08 -18.93
N ILE A 801 16.22 -6.98 -18.15
CA ILE A 801 16.24 -7.48 -16.77
C ILE A 801 16.40 -9.01 -16.74
N ALA A 802 15.78 -9.76 -17.65
CA ALA A 802 15.98 -11.20 -17.77
C ALA A 802 17.44 -11.56 -18.10
N LEU A 803 18.04 -10.88 -19.08
CA LEU A 803 19.43 -11.06 -19.48
C LEU A 803 20.41 -10.80 -18.32
N TYR A 804 20.29 -9.65 -17.65
CA TYR A 804 21.19 -9.27 -16.56
C TYR A 804 20.94 -10.05 -15.27
N TRP A 805 19.72 -10.54 -15.03
CA TRP A 805 19.42 -11.39 -13.88
C TRP A 805 19.95 -12.81 -14.10
N ALA A 806 19.83 -13.37 -15.30
CA ALA A 806 20.48 -14.64 -15.66
C ALA A 806 22.01 -14.51 -15.56
N GLU A 807 22.58 -13.39 -15.99
CA GLU A 807 24.01 -13.10 -15.83
C GLU A 807 24.46 -13.09 -14.37
N ALA A 808 23.69 -12.45 -13.49
CA ALA A 808 24.00 -12.37 -12.07
C ALA A 808 23.83 -13.76 -11.38
N LEU A 809 22.77 -14.49 -11.71
CA LEU A 809 22.53 -15.86 -11.23
C LEU A 809 23.65 -16.82 -11.69
N ALA A 810 24.13 -16.70 -12.93
CA ALA A 810 25.24 -17.49 -13.48
C ALA A 810 26.63 -17.15 -12.90
N LYS A 811 26.76 -16.07 -12.11
CA LYS A 811 28.05 -15.58 -11.58
C LYS A 811 28.17 -15.61 -10.05
N GLN A 812 27.06 -15.76 -9.32
CA GLN A 812 27.07 -15.95 -7.87
C GLN A 812 27.52 -17.37 -7.48
N ASN A 813 27.94 -17.55 -6.21
CA ASN A 813 28.44 -18.82 -5.68
C ASN A 813 27.67 -19.30 -4.43
N ASP A 814 26.59 -18.62 -4.07
CA ASP A 814 25.78 -18.88 -2.87
C ASP A 814 24.77 -20.02 -3.09
N SER A 815 24.38 -20.27 -4.35
CA SER A 815 23.52 -21.38 -4.76
C SER A 815 23.99 -21.99 -6.09
N ALA A 816 24.52 -23.21 -6.02
CA ALA A 816 25.14 -23.91 -7.15
C ALA A 816 24.13 -24.31 -8.23
N HIS A 817 22.97 -24.86 -7.85
CA HIS A 817 21.97 -25.29 -8.83
C HIS A 817 21.32 -24.11 -9.56
N LEU A 818 21.13 -22.95 -8.89
CA LEU A 818 20.75 -21.70 -9.55
C LEU A 818 21.84 -21.25 -10.53
N ARG A 819 23.11 -21.24 -10.11
CA ARG A 819 24.23 -20.87 -11.00
C ARG A 819 24.24 -21.72 -12.26
N ASP A 820 24.26 -23.05 -12.10
CA ASP A 820 24.47 -23.98 -13.20
C ASP A 820 23.24 -24.07 -14.13
N ARG A 821 22.03 -23.83 -13.58
CA ARG A 821 20.82 -23.60 -14.40
C ARG A 821 20.94 -22.35 -15.25
N PHE A 822 21.33 -21.21 -14.65
CA PHE A 822 21.29 -19.91 -15.33
C PHE A 822 22.48 -19.61 -16.24
N VAL A 823 23.60 -20.35 -16.15
CA VAL A 823 24.69 -20.29 -17.15
C VAL A 823 24.17 -20.50 -18.58
N SER A 824 23.35 -21.53 -18.81
CA SER A 824 22.81 -21.81 -20.15
C SER A 824 21.76 -20.78 -20.58
N VAL A 825 20.92 -20.31 -19.65
CA VAL A 825 19.91 -19.27 -19.91
C VAL A 825 20.57 -17.94 -20.29
N HIS A 826 21.62 -17.54 -19.57
CA HIS A 826 22.39 -16.33 -19.86
C HIS A 826 23.03 -16.39 -21.25
N ALA A 827 23.69 -17.50 -21.60
CA ALA A 827 24.29 -17.69 -22.92
C ALA A 827 23.24 -17.55 -24.04
N GLN A 828 22.12 -18.26 -23.94
CA GLN A 828 21.04 -18.21 -24.94
C GLN A 828 20.46 -16.79 -25.09
N LEU A 829 20.25 -16.05 -24.01
CA LEU A 829 19.75 -14.67 -24.05
C LEU A 829 20.78 -13.69 -24.64
N ALA A 830 22.07 -13.86 -24.33
CA ALA A 830 23.14 -13.00 -24.85
C ALA A 830 23.38 -13.23 -26.35
N GLU A 831 23.48 -14.49 -26.78
CA GLU A 831 23.66 -14.87 -28.19
C GLU A 831 22.50 -14.41 -29.09
N ASN A 832 21.29 -14.29 -28.53
CA ASN A 832 20.09 -13.89 -29.27
C ASN A 832 19.65 -12.42 -29.05
N GLU A 833 20.42 -11.58 -28.32
CA GLU A 833 20.02 -10.19 -27.98
C GLU A 833 19.54 -9.40 -29.21
N ALA A 834 20.34 -9.33 -30.27
CA ALA A 834 20.00 -8.58 -31.47
C ALA A 834 18.75 -9.13 -32.20
N LYS A 835 18.53 -10.45 -32.14
CA LYS A 835 17.38 -11.11 -32.75
C LYS A 835 16.10 -10.85 -31.96
N ILE A 836 16.15 -10.99 -30.63
CA ILE A 836 15.02 -10.75 -29.72
C ILE A 836 14.56 -9.30 -29.81
N LEU A 837 15.49 -8.33 -29.76
CA LEU A 837 15.17 -6.91 -29.90
C LEU A 837 14.63 -6.57 -31.29
N GLY A 838 15.15 -7.20 -32.35
CA GLY A 838 14.60 -7.07 -33.70
C GLY A 838 13.16 -7.59 -33.83
N GLU A 839 12.86 -8.75 -33.23
CA GLU A 839 11.50 -9.31 -33.18
C GLU A 839 10.54 -8.41 -32.39
N MET A 840 10.98 -7.80 -31.29
CA MET A 840 10.18 -6.83 -30.52
C MET A 840 9.93 -5.53 -31.31
N ILE A 841 10.95 -4.94 -31.92
CA ILE A 841 10.83 -3.69 -32.69
C ILE A 841 9.93 -3.89 -33.93
N ALA A 842 9.96 -5.07 -34.55
CA ALA A 842 9.04 -5.42 -35.66
C ALA A 842 7.55 -5.54 -35.23
N ALA A 843 7.26 -5.56 -33.93
CA ALA A 843 5.90 -5.48 -33.39
C ALA A 843 5.37 -4.05 -33.25
N GLU A 844 6.23 -3.03 -33.30
CA GLU A 844 5.86 -1.63 -33.17
C GLU A 844 5.49 -0.97 -34.52
N GLY A 845 5.18 0.33 -34.49
CA GLY A 845 4.92 1.15 -35.68
C GLY A 845 3.52 0.99 -36.27
N LYS A 846 2.62 0.24 -35.60
CA LYS A 846 1.31 -0.14 -36.11
C LYS A 846 0.24 -0.19 -35.02
N GLN A 847 -1.02 -0.04 -35.43
CA GLN A 847 -2.16 -0.16 -34.52
C GLN A 847 -2.23 -1.58 -33.95
N THR A 848 -2.46 -1.68 -32.64
CA THR A 848 -2.52 -2.93 -31.89
C THR A 848 -3.93 -3.12 -31.33
N ASN A 849 -4.55 -4.26 -31.63
CA ASN A 849 -5.84 -4.65 -31.05
C ASN A 849 -5.62 -5.62 -29.89
N ILE A 850 -6.24 -5.33 -28.74
CA ILE A 850 -6.23 -6.19 -27.54
C ILE A 850 -7.63 -6.68 -27.14
N GLY A 851 -8.67 -6.45 -27.96
CA GLY A 851 -10.02 -6.94 -27.71
C GLY A 851 -10.77 -6.26 -26.55
N GLY A 852 -10.35 -5.08 -26.09
CA GLY A 852 -11.00 -4.33 -25.02
C GLY A 852 -10.14 -3.22 -24.44
N TYR A 853 -10.58 -2.64 -23.33
CA TYR A 853 -9.82 -1.71 -22.49
C TYR A 853 -9.83 -2.14 -21.02
N TRP A 854 -11.03 -2.33 -20.47
CA TRP A 854 -11.26 -2.75 -19.08
C TRP A 854 -11.21 -4.28 -18.91
N GLN A 855 -11.68 -5.03 -19.90
CA GLN A 855 -11.69 -6.49 -19.92
C GLN A 855 -11.04 -7.02 -21.22
N PRO A 856 -9.78 -6.67 -21.53
CA PRO A 856 -9.14 -7.02 -22.79
C PRO A 856 -8.94 -8.53 -22.94
N ASP A 857 -8.92 -9.00 -24.19
CA ASP A 857 -8.78 -10.42 -24.52
C ASP A 857 -7.39 -10.94 -24.09
N PRO A 858 -7.29 -11.94 -23.19
CA PRO A 858 -6.01 -12.40 -22.66
C PRO A 858 -5.07 -13.00 -23.72
N PHE A 859 -5.59 -13.52 -24.83
CA PHE A 859 -4.79 -14.11 -25.90
C PHE A 859 -4.21 -13.02 -26.81
N LEU A 860 -5.02 -12.03 -27.21
CA LEU A 860 -4.56 -10.87 -27.98
C LEU A 860 -3.55 -10.03 -27.18
N VAL A 861 -3.81 -9.75 -25.90
CA VAL A 861 -2.83 -9.08 -25.02
C VAL A 861 -1.54 -9.91 -24.93
N SER A 862 -1.63 -11.22 -24.74
CA SER A 862 -0.42 -12.07 -24.63
C SER A 862 0.41 -12.05 -25.91
N GLN A 863 -0.20 -12.09 -27.10
CA GLN A 863 0.53 -11.94 -28.37
C GLN A 863 1.23 -10.57 -28.47
N ALA A 864 0.52 -9.48 -28.18
CA ALA A 864 1.06 -8.13 -28.31
C ALA A 864 2.15 -7.80 -27.27
N MET A 865 2.08 -8.41 -26.08
CA MET A 865 3.03 -8.23 -24.97
C MET A 865 4.18 -9.25 -24.96
N ARG A 866 4.08 -10.35 -25.71
CA ARG A 866 5.13 -11.36 -25.92
C ARG A 866 5.49 -11.57 -27.40
N PRO A 867 5.83 -10.52 -28.18
CA PRO A 867 5.94 -10.64 -29.64
C PRO A 867 7.18 -11.38 -30.17
N SER A 868 8.19 -11.67 -29.34
CA SER A 868 9.42 -12.38 -29.75
C SER A 868 9.28 -13.89 -29.51
N PRO A 869 9.15 -14.73 -30.56
CA PRO A 869 9.12 -16.19 -30.39
C PRO A 869 10.46 -16.72 -29.85
N THR A 870 11.57 -16.07 -30.18
CA THR A 870 12.89 -16.47 -29.66
C THR A 870 12.95 -16.29 -28.14
N PHE A 871 12.59 -15.12 -27.62
CA PHE A 871 12.61 -14.87 -26.18
C PHE A 871 11.61 -15.77 -25.44
N ASN A 872 10.40 -15.95 -26.00
CA ASN A 872 9.41 -16.86 -25.44
C ASN A 872 9.95 -18.28 -25.29
N SER A 873 10.58 -18.83 -26.34
CA SER A 873 11.10 -20.20 -26.30
C SER A 873 12.12 -20.42 -25.18
N ILE A 874 12.99 -19.43 -24.90
CA ILE A 874 13.98 -19.49 -23.81
C ILE A 874 13.29 -19.40 -22.44
N ILE A 875 12.35 -18.48 -22.25
CA ILE A 875 11.62 -18.30 -20.97
C ILE A 875 10.72 -19.50 -20.66
N ASP A 876 9.96 -19.98 -21.64
CA ASP A 876 9.03 -21.10 -21.48
C ASP A 876 9.80 -22.43 -21.25
N ALA A 877 10.97 -22.63 -21.90
CA ALA A 877 11.86 -23.74 -21.60
C ALA A 877 12.51 -23.64 -20.21
N THR A 878 12.89 -22.42 -19.77
CA THR A 878 13.43 -22.17 -18.43
C THR A 878 12.40 -22.51 -17.34
N LEU A 879 11.11 -22.20 -17.58
CA LEU A 879 10.02 -22.60 -16.71
C LEU A 879 9.79 -24.12 -16.72
N ALA A 880 9.70 -24.74 -17.89
CA ALA A 880 9.50 -26.20 -18.00
C ALA A 880 10.63 -27.02 -17.35
N ALA A 881 11.85 -26.50 -17.33
CA ALA A 881 13.00 -27.12 -16.70
C ALA A 881 12.98 -27.13 -15.16
N SER A 882 11.93 -26.61 -14.49
CA SER A 882 11.88 -26.56 -13.02
C SER A 882 11.45 -27.87 -12.33
N GLY A 883 11.04 -28.90 -13.09
CA GLY A 883 10.78 -30.25 -12.54
C GLY A 883 9.59 -30.39 -11.58
N PHE A 884 8.59 -29.52 -11.68
CA PHE A 884 7.38 -29.49 -10.83
C PHE A 884 6.09 -29.39 -11.66
#